data_AF-A0A7K5Q839-F1
#
_entry.id   AF-A0A7K5Q839-F1
#
_cell.length_a   1.000
_cell.length_b   1.000
_cell.length_c   1.000
_cell.angle_alpha   90.00
_cell.angle_beta   90.00
_cell.angle_gamma   90.00
#
_symmetry.space_group_name_H-M   'P 1'
#
loop_
_entity.id
_entity.type
_entity.pdbx_description
1 polymer ?
#
loop_
_entity_poly.entity_id
_entity_poly.type
_entity_poly.pdbx_seq_one_letter_code
_entity_poly.pdbx_strand_id
1 'polypeptide(L)'
;FSLGEWSCLQVVLELIDSKQQERYWCPPLLHRAAIAFLHALWQDRRDSAMLVLRTKPKFWENLTNPLFGTLPPPSESSELSVLDTCALIMKIICLEIYYVVKGSLDQSLKDTLKNFSTKKRFAYWSEYVKSLAQHVAETEGTSCASITEYQMLISAWRMLLIISTSHADIMHLTDSAVRQQLFLDVLNGTKVLLQVPMSVPCLQLGSMLCTLLLILLKQWKSELSSVDKIINSLTQILEGVLQADQQMMEKTKAKVFSALITVLQMKEMKVNDIPQYPQLVLSVCETLQDEVIALLDQTRHSLTLGDAADDKDSMETDDASRAKHKDQRDGVCVLGLHLAKELCEVDEDGDCWLQITRKVPVLPTIFAALEISLRVKQNLHFTEASLHLLLTLARTQQGAAAMAGAGVTQSVCLPLLSVYQLSTNGAIQTSASSRKSLDAPSWPGVYRLSMSLMERLLKTLRYNFLTEALDFVGVHQERILQCLNAVRTVQSLACLEEADHTVGFILQLSNFTKEWHFHLPQLMRDMQVNLCYLCQACTSLLHSRKMLQHYLQTKNGDSLPSSVTPRVQRNPQASSKHPSPESEAAEQKALLTVQYSLLKILSKSLAALRHFTPDVCQILLDQSLDLAEYNVLFVLSFTTPAFDSDVAPSFGTLLATVNVALNMLGEMDKKKEPFPQAAGLNMQEGTK
;
A
#
# COMPACT_ATOMS: atom_id res chain seq x y z
N PHE A 1 55.56 -5.03 -18.40
CA PHE A 1 54.99 -3.96 -17.57
C PHE A 1 53.87 -4.56 -16.74
N SER A 2 54.11 -4.78 -15.44
CA SER A 2 53.07 -5.23 -14.51
C SER A 2 52.21 -4.02 -14.14
N LEU A 3 50.89 -4.19 -14.17
CA LEU A 3 49.96 -3.11 -13.83
C LEU A 3 50.20 -2.69 -12.36
N GLY A 4 50.57 -1.43 -12.13
CA GLY A 4 50.68 -0.84 -10.79
C GLY A 4 52.05 -0.87 -10.11
N GLU A 5 53.11 -1.41 -10.72
CA GLU A 5 54.46 -1.47 -10.11
C GLU A 5 55.14 -0.10 -9.93
N TRP A 6 54.84 0.88 -10.79
CA TRP A 6 55.41 2.24 -10.77
C TRP A 6 54.34 3.32 -10.60
N SER A 7 53.28 2.97 -9.88
CA SER A 7 52.11 3.82 -9.66
C SER A 7 52.19 4.56 -8.33
N CYS A 8 51.56 5.75 -8.25
CA CYS A 8 51.33 6.45 -7.00
C CYS A 8 50.53 5.62 -5.98
N LEU A 9 49.85 4.56 -6.42
CA LEU A 9 49.16 3.60 -5.55
C LEU A 9 50.09 2.96 -4.53
N GLN A 10 51.36 2.73 -4.86
CA GLN A 10 52.30 2.11 -3.93
C GLN A 10 52.58 3.03 -2.72
N VAL A 11 52.70 4.34 -2.96
CA VAL A 11 52.85 5.36 -1.90
C VAL A 11 51.59 5.44 -1.05
N VAL A 12 50.41 5.39 -1.68
CA VAL A 12 49.13 5.40 -0.95
C VAL A 12 48.98 4.16 -0.07
N LEU A 13 49.42 2.99 -0.54
CA LEU A 13 49.41 1.74 0.23
C LEU A 13 50.35 1.79 1.44
N GLU A 14 51.50 2.44 1.32
CA GLU A 14 52.42 2.66 2.45
C GLU A 14 51.81 3.59 3.52
N LEU A 15 51.09 4.64 3.10
CA LEU A 15 50.44 5.59 4.01
C LEU A 15 49.29 4.97 4.84
N ILE A 16 48.63 3.92 4.32
CA ILE A 16 47.55 3.22 5.02
C ILE A 16 48.02 1.96 5.77
N ASP A 17 49.30 1.58 5.67
CA ASP A 17 49.79 0.36 6.29
C ASP A 17 49.86 0.49 7.81
N SER A 18 49.04 -0.29 8.51
CA SER A 18 48.90 -0.28 9.97
C SER A 18 50.23 -0.49 10.69
N LYS A 19 51.13 -1.32 10.15
CA LYS A 19 52.45 -1.60 10.73
C LYS A 19 53.45 -0.45 10.53
N GLN A 20 53.28 0.35 9.49
CA GLN A 20 54.11 1.52 9.25
C GLN A 20 53.60 2.74 10.03
N GLN A 21 52.30 2.84 10.29
CA GLN A 21 51.72 3.86 11.18
C GLN A 21 52.23 3.75 12.63
N GLU A 22 52.57 2.55 13.09
CA GLU A 22 53.24 2.33 14.39
C GLU A 22 54.72 2.74 14.40
N ARG A 23 55.37 2.85 13.22
CA ARG A 23 56.81 3.18 13.07
C ARG A 23 57.06 4.64 12.65
N TYR A 24 56.16 5.22 11.86
CA TYR A 24 56.19 6.60 11.38
C TYR A 24 54.80 7.20 11.60
N TRP A 25 54.73 8.27 12.39
CA TRP A 25 53.47 8.96 12.65
C TRP A 25 52.99 9.65 11.36
N CYS A 26 52.03 9.04 10.66
CA CYS A 26 51.39 9.67 9.50
C CYS A 26 50.42 10.74 9.99
N PRO A 27 50.56 12.02 9.58
CA PRO A 27 49.63 13.05 9.97
C PRO A 27 48.18 12.69 9.58
N PRO A 28 47.18 12.90 10.47
CA PRO A 28 45.78 12.57 10.23
C PRO A 28 45.21 13.14 8.92
N LEU A 29 45.61 14.36 8.56
CA LEU A 29 45.20 15.00 7.31
C LEU A 29 45.76 14.31 6.06
N LEU A 30 47.01 13.83 6.13
CA LEU A 30 47.65 13.09 5.03
C LEU A 30 47.00 11.73 4.86
N HIS A 31 46.68 11.05 5.97
CA HIS A 31 45.95 9.78 5.94
C HIS A 31 44.56 9.95 5.33
N ARG A 32 43.82 10.99 5.75
CA ARG A 32 42.53 11.37 5.15
C ARG A 32 42.65 11.60 3.64
N ALA A 33 43.68 12.31 3.18
CA ALA A 33 43.89 12.56 1.74
C ALA A 33 44.16 11.27 0.96
N ALA A 34 44.94 10.34 1.51
CA ALA A 34 45.19 9.02 0.93
C ALA A 34 43.89 8.21 0.80
N ILE A 35 43.05 8.19 1.83
CA ILE A 35 41.74 7.52 1.79
C ILE A 35 40.77 8.22 0.84
N ALA A 36 40.77 9.55 0.77
CA ALA A 36 39.93 10.29 -0.18
C ALA A 36 40.28 9.97 -1.64
N PHE A 37 41.58 9.81 -1.93
CA PHE A 37 42.05 9.35 -3.23
C PHE A 37 41.54 7.93 -3.54
N LEU A 38 41.63 6.99 -2.58
CA LEU A 38 41.08 5.65 -2.75
C LEU A 38 39.57 5.67 -2.98
N HIS A 39 38.83 6.48 -2.21
CA HIS A 39 37.39 6.62 -2.38
C HIS A 39 37.01 7.10 -3.78
N ALA A 40 37.75 8.07 -4.34
CA ALA A 40 37.52 8.55 -5.71
C ALA A 40 37.68 7.43 -6.76
N LEU A 41 38.63 6.51 -6.57
CA LEU A 41 38.79 5.36 -7.47
C LEU A 41 37.57 4.44 -7.47
N TRP A 42 36.95 4.21 -6.30
CA TRP A 42 35.71 3.45 -6.19
C TRP A 42 34.53 4.22 -6.77
N GLN A 43 34.39 5.50 -6.43
CA GLN A 43 33.29 6.34 -6.90
C GLN A 43 33.22 6.43 -8.43
N ASP A 44 34.37 6.56 -9.09
CA ASP A 44 34.48 6.67 -10.55
C ASP A 44 34.64 5.32 -11.27
N ARG A 45 34.50 4.20 -10.54
CA ARG A 45 34.67 2.83 -11.06
C ARG A 45 35.95 2.62 -11.88
N ARG A 46 37.10 3.01 -11.33
CA ARG A 46 38.41 2.81 -11.99
C ARG A 46 38.87 1.36 -11.88
N ASP A 47 38.23 0.46 -12.63
CA ASP A 47 38.36 -1.01 -12.51
C ASP A 47 39.80 -1.52 -12.50
N SER A 48 40.66 -0.99 -13.36
CA SER A 48 42.08 -1.36 -13.42
C SER A 48 42.83 -1.07 -12.11
N ALA A 49 42.57 0.08 -11.48
CA ALA A 49 43.19 0.45 -10.21
C ALA A 49 42.59 -0.34 -9.05
N MET A 50 41.26 -0.53 -9.04
CA MET A 50 40.57 -1.34 -8.04
C MET A 50 41.04 -2.80 -8.07
N LEU A 51 41.24 -3.38 -9.25
CA LEU A 51 41.77 -4.74 -9.40
C LEU A 51 43.16 -4.89 -8.78
N VAL A 52 44.06 -3.95 -9.05
CA VAL A 52 45.41 -3.94 -8.45
C VAL A 52 45.30 -3.88 -6.92
N LEU A 53 44.48 -2.98 -6.39
CA LEU A 53 44.31 -2.83 -4.95
C LEU A 53 43.72 -4.08 -4.28
N ARG A 54 42.72 -4.72 -4.90
CA ARG A 54 42.13 -5.98 -4.41
C ARG A 54 43.15 -7.11 -4.34
N THR A 55 44.11 -7.17 -5.27
CA THR A 55 45.15 -8.21 -5.28
C THR A 55 46.26 -8.00 -4.25
N LYS A 56 46.35 -6.81 -3.62
CA LYS A 56 47.42 -6.51 -2.67
C LYS A 56 47.14 -7.17 -1.32
N PRO A 57 48.14 -7.85 -0.72
CA PRO A 57 47.97 -8.53 0.55
C PRO A 57 47.60 -7.53 1.65
N LYS A 58 46.64 -7.90 2.50
CA LYS A 58 46.17 -7.10 3.65
C LYS A 58 45.60 -5.73 3.32
N PHE A 59 45.30 -5.44 2.06
CA PHE A 59 44.72 -4.15 1.66
C PHE A 59 43.46 -3.81 2.49
N TRP A 60 42.49 -4.72 2.55
CA TRP A 60 41.24 -4.50 3.28
C TRP A 60 41.44 -4.40 4.80
N GLU A 61 42.37 -5.18 5.37
CA GLU A 61 42.72 -5.10 6.80
C GLU A 61 43.29 -3.71 7.14
N ASN A 62 44.26 -3.23 6.35
CA ASN A 62 44.89 -1.93 6.53
C ASN A 62 43.92 -0.76 6.29
N LEU A 63 43.15 -0.82 5.20
CA LEU A 63 42.15 0.20 4.86
C LEU A 63 41.10 0.36 5.96
N THR A 64 40.63 -0.74 6.55
CA THR A 64 39.51 -0.70 7.51
C THR A 64 39.95 -0.54 8.96
N ASN A 65 41.26 -0.59 9.25
CA ASN A 65 41.81 -0.47 10.60
C ASN A 65 41.25 0.75 11.39
N PRO A 66 41.11 1.95 10.81
CA PRO A 66 40.52 3.10 11.52
C PRO A 66 39.10 2.85 12.03
N LEU A 67 38.32 1.98 11.37
CA LEU A 67 36.95 1.67 11.80
C LEU A 67 36.88 0.82 13.07
N PHE A 68 38.00 0.24 13.52
CA PHE A 68 38.10 -0.54 14.74
C PHE A 68 38.64 0.27 15.93
N GLY A 69 39.11 1.51 15.71
CA GLY A 69 39.57 2.40 16.77
C GLY A 69 38.43 2.96 17.64
N THR A 70 38.77 3.41 18.85
CA THR A 70 37.85 4.16 19.72
C THR A 70 38.14 5.64 19.57
N LEU A 71 37.11 6.40 19.20
CA LEU A 71 37.17 7.84 19.01
C LEU A 71 36.77 8.56 20.32
N PRO A 72 37.31 9.77 20.58
CA PRO A 72 36.82 10.60 21.67
C PRO A 72 35.35 11.00 21.41
N PRO A 73 34.57 11.26 22.48
CA PRO A 73 33.18 11.67 22.35
C PRO A 73 33.09 12.98 21.53
N PRO A 74 31.99 13.19 20.77
CA PRO A 74 31.84 14.39 19.92
C PRO A 74 31.95 15.73 20.66
N SER A 75 31.70 15.76 21.97
CA SER A 75 31.84 16.92 22.84
C SER A 75 33.28 17.33 23.13
N GLU A 76 34.23 16.42 22.96
CA GLU A 76 35.67 16.69 23.10
C GLU A 76 36.26 16.99 21.72
N SER A 77 37.42 17.68 21.66
CA SER A 77 38.05 18.06 20.39
C SER A 77 38.48 16.82 19.60
N SER A 78 37.56 16.27 18.81
CA SER A 78 37.83 15.20 17.87
C SER A 78 38.63 15.78 16.69
N GLU A 79 39.69 15.08 16.28
CA GLU A 79 40.37 15.44 15.03
C GLU A 79 39.42 15.15 13.85
N LEU A 80 38.81 16.21 13.30
CA LEU A 80 37.80 16.13 12.24
C LEU A 80 38.25 15.29 11.02
N SER A 81 39.56 15.30 10.73
CA SER A 81 40.15 14.49 9.65
C SER A 81 40.02 12.97 9.87
N VAL A 82 39.96 12.50 11.12
CA VAL A 82 39.76 11.08 11.46
C VAL A 82 38.32 10.66 11.20
N LEU A 83 37.35 11.55 11.47
CA LEU A 83 35.94 11.32 11.17
C LEU A 83 35.71 11.13 9.66
N ASP A 84 36.29 12.03 8.85
CA ASP A 84 36.21 11.95 7.40
C ASP A 84 36.91 10.71 6.85
N THR A 85 38.04 10.32 7.45
CA THR A 85 38.73 9.06 7.11
C THR A 85 37.79 7.87 7.31
N CYS A 86 37.14 7.77 8.48
CA CYS A 86 36.18 6.70 8.76
C CYS A 86 34.97 6.73 7.81
N ALA A 87 34.42 7.92 7.53
CA ALA A 87 33.30 8.09 6.62
C ALA A 87 33.63 7.62 5.19
N LEU A 88 34.81 7.97 4.68
CA LEU A 88 35.27 7.56 3.35
C LEU A 88 35.50 6.04 3.27
N ILE A 89 36.08 5.44 4.31
CA ILE A 89 36.26 3.98 4.37
C ILE A 89 34.90 3.27 4.35
N MET A 90 33.92 3.73 5.15
CA MET A 90 32.56 3.18 5.12
C MET A 90 31.95 3.27 3.72
N LYS A 91 32.12 4.40 3.02
CA LYS A 91 31.65 4.57 1.63
C LYS A 91 32.36 3.64 0.65
N ILE A 92 33.67 3.42 0.78
CA ILE A 92 34.40 2.44 -0.05
C ILE A 92 33.81 1.04 0.13
N ILE A 93 33.59 0.61 1.39
CA ILE A 93 32.96 -0.70 1.68
C ILE A 93 31.58 -0.79 1.03
N CYS A 94 30.77 0.27 1.15
CA CYS A 94 29.45 0.35 0.54
C CYS A 94 29.51 0.17 -0.98
N LEU A 95 30.38 0.92 -1.65
CA LEU A 95 30.54 0.86 -3.10
C LEU A 95 31.04 -0.52 -3.54
N GLU A 96 31.98 -1.11 -2.81
CA GLU A 96 32.47 -2.46 -3.11
C GLU A 96 31.35 -3.50 -3.04
N ILE A 97 30.53 -3.51 -1.98
CA ILE A 97 29.43 -4.46 -1.84
C ILE A 97 28.35 -4.20 -2.90
N TYR A 98 28.10 -2.95 -3.25
CA TYR A 98 27.10 -2.60 -4.25
C TYR A 98 27.52 -2.99 -5.67
N TYR A 99 28.80 -2.87 -6.02
CA TYR A 99 29.30 -3.20 -7.36
C TYR A 99 29.57 -4.70 -7.56
N VAL A 100 29.91 -5.43 -6.49
CA VAL A 100 30.34 -6.82 -6.57
C VAL A 100 29.16 -7.77 -6.31
N VAL A 101 28.82 -8.61 -7.29
CA VAL A 101 27.72 -9.60 -7.18
C VAL A 101 28.03 -10.64 -6.10
N LYS A 102 27.00 -11.09 -5.35
CA LYS A 102 27.11 -12.12 -4.31
C LYS A 102 28.00 -13.28 -4.77
N GLY A 103 29.15 -13.46 -4.12
CA GLY A 103 30.11 -14.55 -4.39
C GLY A 103 31.53 -14.08 -4.73
N SER A 104 31.68 -12.97 -5.46
CA SER A 104 32.98 -12.46 -5.93
C SER A 104 33.66 -11.47 -4.98
N LEU A 105 33.07 -11.22 -3.80
CA LEU A 105 33.68 -10.37 -2.78
C LEU A 105 34.97 -11.01 -2.25
N ASP A 106 36.02 -10.21 -2.14
CA ASP A 106 37.32 -10.63 -1.66
C ASP A 106 37.25 -11.27 -0.27
N GLN A 107 38.01 -12.35 -0.05
CA GLN A 107 37.97 -13.10 1.20
C GLN A 107 38.46 -12.25 2.39
N SER A 108 39.47 -11.40 2.18
CA SER A 108 39.96 -10.51 3.24
C SER A 108 38.88 -9.52 3.67
N LEU A 109 38.06 -9.02 2.74
CA LEU A 109 36.94 -8.13 3.09
C LEU A 109 35.83 -8.90 3.83
N LYS A 110 35.49 -10.12 3.39
CA LYS A 110 34.52 -10.97 4.11
C LYS A 110 34.95 -11.20 5.56
N ASP A 111 36.23 -11.53 5.76
CA ASP A 111 36.79 -11.76 7.10
C ASP A 111 36.77 -10.48 7.95
N THR A 112 37.07 -9.32 7.35
CA THR A 112 36.93 -8.01 8.00
C THR A 112 35.50 -7.71 8.41
N LEU A 113 34.50 -7.94 7.55
CA LEU A 113 33.09 -7.69 7.86
C LEU A 113 32.58 -8.63 8.97
N LYS A 114 33.02 -9.89 8.95
CA LYS A 114 32.78 -10.82 10.06
C LYS A 114 33.37 -10.30 11.36
N ASN A 115 34.63 -9.82 11.32
CA ASN A 115 35.29 -9.22 12.48
C ASN A 115 34.60 -7.94 12.97
N PHE A 116 34.04 -7.15 12.05
CA PHE A 116 33.27 -5.95 12.38
C PHE A 116 32.02 -6.30 13.20
N SER A 117 31.31 -7.35 12.82
CA SER A 117 30.17 -7.88 13.57
C SER A 117 30.58 -8.49 14.92
N THR A 118 31.55 -9.40 14.94
CA THR A 118 31.97 -10.10 16.18
C THR A 118 32.55 -9.15 17.23
N LYS A 119 33.25 -8.10 16.82
CA LYS A 119 33.77 -7.04 17.71
C LYS A 119 32.72 -5.97 18.07
N LYS A 120 31.44 -6.22 17.79
CA LYS A 120 30.31 -5.33 18.11
C LYS A 120 30.46 -3.90 17.55
N ARG A 121 31.13 -3.74 16.40
CA ARG A 121 31.39 -2.41 15.83
C ARG A 121 30.13 -1.73 15.29
N PHE A 122 29.12 -2.49 14.89
CA PHE A 122 27.81 -1.93 14.54
C PHE A 122 27.20 -1.14 15.70
N ALA A 123 27.15 -1.72 16.91
CA ALA A 123 26.61 -1.07 18.09
C ALA A 123 27.42 0.18 18.47
N TYR A 124 28.75 0.08 18.44
CA TYR A 124 29.65 1.21 18.70
C TYR A 124 29.39 2.40 17.75
N TRP A 125 29.39 2.15 16.43
CA TRP A 125 29.22 3.23 15.45
C TRP A 125 27.82 3.83 15.47
N SER A 126 26.80 3.01 15.74
CA SER A 126 25.43 3.47 15.96
C SER A 126 25.31 4.43 17.14
N GLU A 127 25.90 4.06 18.27
CA GLU A 127 25.92 4.90 19.47
C GLU A 127 26.70 6.19 19.22
N TYR A 128 27.86 6.10 18.57
CA TYR A 128 28.67 7.27 18.21
C TYR A 128 27.90 8.25 17.31
N VAL A 129 27.24 7.75 16.27
CA VAL A 129 26.45 8.58 15.34
C VAL A 129 25.24 9.20 16.05
N LYS A 130 24.59 8.48 16.98
CA LYS A 130 23.54 9.04 17.83
C LYS A 130 24.07 10.18 18.70
N SER A 131 25.19 9.99 19.38
CA SER A 131 25.82 11.04 20.20
C SER A 131 26.27 12.24 19.36
N LEU A 132 26.73 11.99 18.13
CA LEU A 132 27.07 13.04 17.18
C LEU A 132 25.85 13.87 16.78
N ALA A 133 24.72 13.22 16.49
CA ALA A 133 23.46 13.90 16.21
C ALA A 133 22.98 14.76 17.40
N GLN A 134 23.16 14.28 18.63
CA GLN A 134 22.87 15.05 19.85
C GLN A 134 23.77 16.28 19.96
N HIS A 135 25.07 16.11 19.77
CA HIS A 135 26.04 17.21 19.83
C HIS A 135 25.77 18.30 18.79
N VAL A 136 25.38 17.91 17.56
CA VAL A 136 24.98 18.87 16.52
C VAL A 136 23.76 19.69 16.94
N ALA A 137 22.76 19.05 17.56
CA ALA A 137 21.57 19.75 18.04
C ALA A 137 21.85 20.68 19.24
N GLU A 138 22.80 20.32 20.11
CA GLU A 138 23.17 21.10 21.30
C GLU A 138 24.04 22.32 20.98
N THR A 139 24.86 22.27 19.93
CA THR A 139 25.83 23.32 19.57
C THR A 139 25.31 24.35 18.56
N GLU A 140 24.08 24.18 18.11
CA GLU A 140 23.33 25.09 17.24
C GLU A 140 23.25 26.51 17.85
N GLY A 141 23.96 27.47 17.27
CA GLY A 141 24.03 28.88 17.73
C GLY A 141 25.43 29.38 18.07
N THR A 142 26.37 28.46 18.33
CA THR A 142 27.81 28.75 18.32
C THR A 142 28.38 28.42 16.94
N SER A 143 29.25 29.26 16.38
CA SER A 143 29.85 29.10 15.05
C SER A 143 30.35 27.66 14.80
N CYS A 144 29.51 26.80 14.23
CA CYS A 144 29.80 25.39 14.03
C CYS A 144 30.62 25.22 12.75
N ALA A 145 31.94 25.37 12.86
CA ALA A 145 32.87 25.23 11.74
C ALA A 145 33.01 23.78 11.24
N SER A 146 32.48 22.78 11.95
CA SER A 146 32.70 21.33 11.73
C SER A 146 31.48 20.56 11.21
N ILE A 147 30.42 21.25 10.76
CA ILE A 147 29.15 20.61 10.40
C ILE A 147 29.26 19.71 9.16
N THR A 148 30.22 19.99 8.29
CA THR A 148 30.44 19.27 7.03
C THR A 148 30.97 17.86 7.29
N GLU A 149 31.92 17.72 8.21
CA GLU A 149 32.54 16.46 8.58
C GLU A 149 31.55 15.56 9.33
N TYR A 150 30.75 16.16 10.22
CA TYR A 150 29.67 15.46 10.90
C TYR A 150 28.62 14.94 9.92
N GLN A 151 28.20 15.77 8.96
CA GLN A 151 27.31 15.36 7.88
C GLN A 151 27.91 14.23 7.03
N MET A 152 29.21 14.27 6.75
CA MET A 152 29.88 13.23 5.97
C MET A 152 29.80 11.87 6.66
N LEU A 153 30.08 11.82 7.96
CA LEU A 153 30.03 10.58 8.74
C LEU A 153 28.60 10.04 8.87
N ILE A 154 27.62 10.87 9.21
CA ILE A 154 26.21 10.45 9.32
C ILE A 154 25.71 9.92 7.97
N SER A 155 26.09 10.57 6.86
CA SER A 155 25.75 10.13 5.50
C SER A 155 26.39 8.79 5.14
N ALA A 156 27.66 8.60 5.49
CA ALA A 156 28.36 7.33 5.28
C ALA A 156 27.74 6.18 6.08
N TRP A 157 27.42 6.43 7.35
CA TRP A 157 26.74 5.46 8.21
C TRP A 157 25.35 5.09 7.68
N ARG A 158 24.58 6.09 7.21
CA ARG A 158 23.30 5.85 6.53
C ARG A 158 23.47 4.92 5.33
N MET A 159 24.47 5.17 4.46
CA MET A 159 24.72 4.33 3.29
C MET A 159 25.05 2.89 3.69
N LEU A 160 25.89 2.72 4.71
CA LEU A 160 26.28 1.42 5.24
C LEU A 160 25.08 0.62 5.75
N LEU A 161 24.20 1.25 6.53
CA LEU A 161 23.00 0.61 7.06
C LEU A 161 22.00 0.25 5.95
N ILE A 162 21.78 1.12 4.96
CA ILE A 162 20.93 0.81 3.80
C ILE A 162 21.45 -0.44 3.08
N ILE A 163 22.74 -0.50 2.77
CA ILE A 163 23.32 -1.67 2.11
C ILE A 163 23.23 -2.91 3.00
N SER A 164 23.44 -2.74 4.30
CA SER A 164 23.31 -3.84 5.28
C SER A 164 21.91 -4.44 5.31
N THR A 165 20.85 -3.66 5.04
CA THR A 165 19.50 -4.23 4.91
C THR A 165 19.34 -5.12 3.67
N SER A 166 19.97 -4.77 2.55
CA SER A 166 19.88 -5.53 1.29
C SER A 166 20.85 -6.72 1.24
N HIS A 167 21.95 -6.64 1.98
CA HIS A 167 23.04 -7.62 2.00
C HIS A 167 23.39 -8.08 3.42
N ALA A 168 22.37 -8.35 4.25
CA ALA A 168 22.53 -8.69 5.67
C ALA A 168 23.47 -9.88 5.92
N ASP A 169 23.45 -10.90 5.06
CA ASP A 169 24.31 -12.09 5.16
C ASP A 169 25.80 -11.73 5.00
N ILE A 170 26.11 -10.85 4.05
CA ILE A 170 27.49 -10.41 3.76
C ILE A 170 27.99 -9.54 4.91
N MET A 171 27.13 -8.66 5.42
CA MET A 171 27.45 -7.74 6.52
C MET A 171 27.44 -8.42 7.89
N HIS A 172 27.08 -9.71 7.97
CA HIS A 172 26.93 -10.46 9.22
C HIS A 172 26.03 -9.75 10.25
N LEU A 173 25.03 -9.00 9.77
CA LEU A 173 24.08 -8.26 10.60
C LEU A 173 22.76 -9.05 10.64
N THR A 174 22.77 -10.20 11.31
CA THR A 174 21.61 -11.11 11.42
C THR A 174 20.99 -11.14 12.81
N ASP A 175 21.66 -10.58 13.82
CA ASP A 175 21.17 -10.52 15.19
C ASP A 175 20.05 -9.48 15.32
N SER A 176 18.86 -9.95 15.71
CA SER A 176 17.66 -9.14 15.90
C SER A 176 17.83 -8.11 17.03
N ALA A 177 18.56 -8.45 18.11
CA ALA A 177 18.79 -7.51 19.21
C ALA A 177 19.66 -6.34 18.76
N VAL A 178 20.68 -6.61 17.93
CA VAL A 178 21.53 -5.56 17.34
C VAL A 178 20.71 -4.71 16.37
N ARG A 179 19.92 -5.31 15.48
CA ARG A 179 19.04 -4.55 14.55
C ARG A 179 18.06 -3.66 15.29
N GLN A 180 17.46 -4.14 16.38
CA GLN A 180 16.59 -3.33 17.24
C GLN A 180 17.35 -2.16 17.87
N GLN A 181 18.56 -2.40 18.40
CA GLN A 181 19.39 -1.33 18.96
C GLN A 181 19.74 -0.26 17.91
N LEU A 182 20.20 -0.69 16.73
CA LEU A 182 20.52 0.20 15.60
C LEU A 182 19.34 1.08 15.21
N PHE A 183 18.15 0.48 15.13
CA PHE A 183 16.93 1.21 14.83
C PHE A 183 16.61 2.28 15.88
N LEU A 184 16.67 1.92 17.17
CA LEU A 184 16.38 2.84 18.27
C LEU A 184 17.40 3.99 18.37
N ASP A 185 18.67 3.74 18.10
CA ASP A 185 19.69 4.79 18.05
C ASP A 185 19.43 5.78 16.91
N VAL A 186 19.09 5.29 15.71
CA VAL A 186 18.72 6.14 14.57
C VAL A 186 17.44 6.93 14.85
N LEU A 187 16.44 6.31 15.48
CA LEU A 187 15.22 6.97 15.91
C LEU A 187 15.50 8.11 16.89
N ASN A 188 16.32 7.86 17.92
CA ASN A 188 16.70 8.87 18.90
C ASN A 188 17.51 10.02 18.29
N GLY A 189 18.49 9.71 17.42
CA GLY A 189 19.26 10.73 16.72
C GLY A 189 18.38 11.59 15.80
N THR A 190 17.44 10.96 15.08
CA THR A 190 16.47 11.66 14.22
C THR A 190 15.58 12.59 15.05
N LYS A 191 15.07 12.10 16.18
CA LYS A 191 14.23 12.86 17.11
C LYS A 191 14.93 14.12 17.59
N VAL A 192 16.15 14.00 18.11
CA VAL A 192 16.88 15.15 18.68
C VAL A 192 17.16 16.22 17.62
N LEU A 193 17.55 15.82 16.40
CA LEU A 193 17.79 16.78 15.31
C LEU A 193 16.52 17.50 14.85
N LEU A 194 15.40 16.79 14.74
CA LEU A 194 14.13 17.37 14.26
C LEU A 194 13.37 18.16 15.33
N GLN A 195 13.82 18.11 16.59
CA GLN A 195 13.31 18.94 17.68
C GLN A 195 13.95 20.35 17.73
N VAL A 196 14.87 20.67 16.81
CA VAL A 196 15.45 22.01 16.65
C VAL A 196 14.89 22.66 15.37
N PRO A 197 13.65 23.19 15.38
CA PRO A 197 12.90 23.54 14.17
C PRO A 197 13.47 24.73 13.38
N MET A 198 14.34 25.54 13.99
CA MET A 198 14.95 26.71 13.35
C MET A 198 16.30 26.41 12.67
N SER A 199 16.85 25.21 12.91
CA SER A 199 18.17 24.82 12.42
C SER A 199 18.13 24.20 11.03
N VAL A 200 18.58 24.92 10.00
CA VAL A 200 18.67 24.34 8.65
C VAL A 200 19.55 23.07 8.62
N PRO A 201 20.75 23.04 9.25
CA PRO A 201 21.58 21.84 9.27
C PRO A 201 20.94 20.66 10.01
N CYS A 202 20.32 20.88 11.18
CA CYS A 202 19.66 19.79 11.91
C CYS A 202 18.45 19.26 11.13
N LEU A 203 17.67 20.13 10.48
CA LEU A 203 16.55 19.72 9.64
C LEU A 203 17.02 18.88 8.44
N GLN A 204 18.12 19.25 7.79
CA GLN A 204 18.71 18.49 6.68
C GLN A 204 19.20 17.10 7.13
N LEU A 205 19.96 17.03 8.22
CA LEU A 205 20.45 15.78 8.78
C LEU A 205 19.31 14.91 9.31
N GLY A 206 18.34 15.52 9.99
CA GLY A 206 17.14 14.87 10.50
C GLY A 206 16.28 14.31 9.36
N SER A 207 16.10 15.03 8.25
CA SER A 207 15.41 14.52 7.06
C SER A 207 16.13 13.32 6.42
N MET A 208 17.47 13.37 6.39
CA MET A 208 18.30 12.27 5.90
C MET A 208 18.15 11.02 6.79
N LEU A 209 18.22 11.17 8.11
CA LEU A 209 18.03 10.07 9.06
C LEU A 209 16.59 9.57 9.11
N CYS A 210 15.58 10.42 8.94
CA CYS A 210 14.19 10.02 8.79
C CYS A 210 13.98 9.13 7.55
N THR A 211 14.73 9.38 6.48
CA THR A 211 14.74 8.49 5.30
C THR A 211 15.30 7.10 5.64
N LEU A 212 16.41 7.06 6.38
CA LEU A 212 16.99 5.82 6.86
C LEU A 212 16.02 5.09 7.78
N LEU A 213 15.43 5.80 8.74
CA LEU A 213 14.44 5.27 9.70
C LEU A 213 13.30 4.56 8.98
N LEU A 214 12.72 5.16 7.95
CA LEU A 214 11.64 4.55 7.17
C LEU A 214 12.09 3.28 6.43
N ILE A 215 13.30 3.27 5.87
CA ILE A 215 13.86 2.08 5.20
C ILE A 215 14.07 0.95 6.22
N LEU A 216 14.69 1.26 7.37
CA LEU A 216 14.93 0.28 8.42
C LEU A 216 13.62 -0.27 8.98
N LEU A 217 12.62 0.59 9.22
CA LEU A 217 11.30 0.20 9.71
C LEU A 217 10.63 -0.79 8.75
N LYS A 218 10.64 -0.52 7.44
CA LYS A 218 10.03 -1.41 6.43
C LYS A 218 10.72 -2.77 6.36
N GLN A 219 12.05 -2.80 6.52
CA GLN A 219 12.85 -4.03 6.42
C GLN A 219 12.85 -4.85 7.71
N TRP A 220 12.83 -4.21 8.88
CA TRP A 220 12.99 -4.85 10.18
C TRP A 220 11.71 -4.87 11.02
N LYS A 221 10.54 -4.56 10.44
CA LYS A 221 9.25 -4.51 11.17
C LYS A 221 8.96 -5.75 12.03
N SER A 222 9.33 -6.95 11.58
CA SER A 222 9.07 -8.20 12.31
C SER A 222 9.92 -8.37 13.58
N GLU A 223 10.97 -7.56 13.73
CA GLU A 223 11.97 -7.67 14.80
C GLU A 223 11.81 -6.58 15.88
N LEU A 224 10.96 -5.58 15.65
CA LEU A 224 10.78 -4.46 16.56
C LEU A 224 9.72 -4.79 17.61
N SER A 225 10.14 -5.03 18.85
CA SER A 225 9.26 -5.39 19.97
C SER A 225 8.68 -4.19 20.74
N SER A 226 9.31 -3.01 20.67
CA SER A 226 8.98 -1.83 21.48
C SER A 226 8.13 -0.79 20.74
N VAL A 227 7.00 -1.21 20.18
CA VAL A 227 6.09 -0.37 19.35
C VAL A 227 5.70 0.93 20.06
N ASP A 228 5.38 0.88 21.36
CA ASP A 228 4.93 2.04 22.15
C ASP A 228 6.00 3.14 22.29
N LYS A 229 7.28 2.74 22.39
CA LYS A 229 8.40 3.69 22.42
C LYS A 229 8.64 4.31 21.04
N ILE A 230 8.42 3.53 19.99
CA ILE A 230 8.63 3.97 18.61
C ILE A 230 7.57 5.01 18.24
N ILE A 231 6.30 4.72 18.51
CA ILE A 231 5.20 5.65 18.22
C ILE A 231 5.36 6.96 18.99
N ASN A 232 5.74 6.92 20.28
CA ASN A 232 5.99 8.13 21.07
C ASN A 232 7.08 9.03 20.46
N SER A 233 8.21 8.43 20.06
CA SER A 233 9.28 9.17 19.40
C SER A 233 8.87 9.71 18.03
N LEU A 234 8.06 8.97 17.26
CA LEU A 234 7.53 9.44 15.98
C LEU A 234 6.54 10.60 16.14
N THR A 235 5.69 10.59 17.16
CA THR A 235 4.80 11.72 17.50
C THR A 235 5.61 12.97 17.81
N GLN A 236 6.67 12.86 18.63
CA GLN A 236 7.55 13.99 18.95
C GLN A 236 8.35 14.48 17.73
N ILE A 237 8.75 13.57 16.83
CA ILE A 237 9.34 13.95 15.55
C ILE A 237 8.32 14.73 14.71
N LEU A 238 7.07 14.28 14.64
CA LEU A 238 6.02 14.96 13.87
C LEU A 238 5.83 16.39 14.38
N GLU A 239 5.73 16.60 15.69
CA GLU A 239 5.61 17.94 16.30
C GLU A 239 6.76 18.87 15.87
N GLY A 240 8.01 18.41 15.98
CA GLY A 240 9.17 19.20 15.55
C GLY A 240 9.17 19.52 14.06
N VAL A 241 8.74 18.56 13.23
CA VAL A 241 8.60 18.74 11.77
C VAL A 241 7.48 19.72 11.40
N LEU A 242 6.40 19.77 12.19
CA LEU A 242 5.29 20.71 11.98
C LEU A 242 5.64 22.14 12.41
N GLN A 243 6.52 22.31 13.39
CA GLN A 243 7.03 23.62 13.83
C GLN A 243 8.08 24.22 12.89
N ALA A 244 8.71 23.40 12.04
CA ALA A 244 9.74 23.83 11.09
C ALA A 244 9.18 24.40 9.78
N ASP A 245 10.05 25.01 8.96
CA ASP A 245 9.67 25.58 7.65
C ASP A 245 8.94 24.57 6.75
N GLN A 246 7.77 24.97 6.24
CA GLN A 246 6.85 24.09 5.52
C GLN A 246 7.43 23.59 4.18
N GLN A 247 8.20 24.42 3.46
CA GLN A 247 8.73 24.05 2.14
C GLN A 247 9.88 23.05 2.25
N MET A 248 10.75 23.21 3.24
CA MET A 248 11.87 22.29 3.44
C MET A 248 11.42 20.91 3.93
N MET A 249 10.32 20.85 4.68
CA MET A 249 9.93 19.66 5.43
C MET A 249 8.84 18.81 4.78
N GLU A 250 8.26 19.21 3.64
CA GLU A 250 7.22 18.45 2.93
C GLU A 250 7.57 16.96 2.73
N LYS A 251 8.77 16.67 2.21
CA LYS A 251 9.25 15.30 2.01
C LYS A 251 9.48 14.56 3.32
N THR A 252 9.84 15.28 4.39
CA THR A 252 10.05 14.68 5.71
C THR A 252 8.72 14.36 6.37
N LYS A 253 7.72 15.25 6.28
CA LYS A 253 6.33 15.02 6.73
C LYS A 253 5.77 13.72 6.14
N ALA A 254 5.91 13.55 4.82
CA ALA A 254 5.50 12.32 4.13
C ALA A 254 6.17 11.06 4.72
N LYS A 255 7.49 11.10 4.99
CA LYS A 255 8.21 9.97 5.58
C LYS A 255 7.74 9.66 7.00
N VAL A 256 7.49 10.70 7.81
CA VAL A 256 6.98 10.54 9.19
C VAL A 256 5.57 9.94 9.18
N PHE A 257 4.68 10.40 8.30
CA PHE A 257 3.34 9.81 8.14
C PHE A 257 3.44 8.35 7.70
N SER A 258 4.29 8.02 6.72
CA SER A 258 4.51 6.64 6.29
C SER A 258 5.07 5.75 7.41
N ALA A 259 5.94 6.30 8.25
CA ALA A 259 6.47 5.58 9.41
C ALA A 259 5.39 5.33 10.46
N LEU A 260 4.57 6.34 10.80
CA LEU A 260 3.45 6.20 11.73
C LEU A 260 2.44 5.16 11.25
N ILE A 261 2.02 5.21 9.98
CA ILE A 261 1.14 4.20 9.37
C ILE A 261 1.74 2.80 9.53
N THR A 262 3.02 2.64 9.20
CA THR A 262 3.70 1.34 9.28
C THR A 262 3.70 0.81 10.71
N VAL A 263 3.96 1.66 11.72
CA VAL A 263 3.97 1.28 13.13
C VAL A 263 2.56 0.90 13.63
N LEU A 264 1.54 1.67 13.26
CA LEU A 264 0.14 1.36 13.62
C LEU A 264 -0.31 0.02 13.03
N GLN A 265 0.17 -0.35 11.84
CA GLN A 265 -0.14 -1.63 11.19
C GLN A 265 0.62 -2.84 11.74
N MET A 266 1.63 -2.63 12.60
CA MET A 266 2.43 -3.72 13.16
C MET A 266 1.74 -4.46 14.30
N LYS A 267 0.87 -3.78 15.05
CA LYS A 267 0.19 -4.32 16.23
C LYS A 267 -1.16 -3.64 16.36
N GLU A 268 -2.22 -4.38 16.66
CA GLU A 268 -3.50 -3.80 17.06
C GLU A 268 -3.31 -2.97 18.34
N MET A 269 -3.38 -1.64 18.20
CA MET A 269 -3.23 -0.68 19.30
C MET A 269 -4.60 -0.15 19.71
N LYS A 270 -4.76 0.20 20.98
CA LYS A 270 -5.91 0.95 21.49
C LYS A 270 -5.50 2.40 21.74
N VAL A 271 -6.50 3.29 21.85
CA VAL A 271 -6.28 4.72 22.16
C VAL A 271 -5.37 4.91 23.38
N ASN A 272 -5.52 4.10 24.42
CA ASN A 272 -4.71 4.17 25.65
C ASN A 272 -3.23 3.81 25.46
N ASP A 273 -2.88 3.09 24.39
CA ASP A 273 -1.52 2.67 24.09
C ASP A 273 -0.72 3.79 23.38
N ILE A 274 -1.42 4.82 22.87
CA ILE A 274 -0.81 5.93 22.13
C ILE A 274 -0.74 7.17 23.03
N PRO A 275 0.47 7.62 23.42
CA PRO A 275 0.61 8.81 24.25
C PRO A 275 0.14 10.05 23.48
N GLN A 276 -0.65 10.89 24.16
CA GLN A 276 -1.21 12.13 23.58
C GLN A 276 -2.00 11.91 22.28
N TYR A 277 -2.69 10.78 22.16
CA TYR A 277 -3.51 10.44 21.00
C TYR A 277 -4.40 11.61 20.48
N PRO A 278 -5.12 12.37 21.32
CA PRO A 278 -5.93 13.50 20.83
C PRO A 278 -5.10 14.59 20.14
N GLN A 279 -3.89 14.85 20.62
CA GLN A 279 -2.99 15.84 20.03
C GLN A 279 -2.44 15.33 18.69
N LEU A 280 -2.07 14.05 18.61
CA LEU A 280 -1.63 13.43 17.36
C LEU A 280 -2.72 13.52 16.28
N VAL A 281 -3.96 13.16 16.63
CA VAL A 281 -5.09 13.24 15.71
C VAL A 281 -5.34 14.69 15.29
N LEU A 282 -5.27 15.65 16.22
CA LEU A 282 -5.43 17.08 15.90
C LEU A 282 -4.37 17.55 14.90
N SER A 283 -3.09 17.27 15.15
CA SER A 283 -1.99 17.68 14.26
C SER A 283 -2.07 17.05 12.87
N VAL A 284 -2.52 15.79 12.77
CA VAL A 284 -2.77 15.12 11.49
C VAL A 284 -3.95 15.77 10.76
N CYS A 285 -5.05 16.06 11.47
CA CYS A 285 -6.24 16.72 10.93
C CYS A 285 -5.96 18.13 10.40
N GLU A 286 -5.21 18.95 11.14
CA GLU A 286 -4.80 20.30 10.72
C GLU A 286 -3.92 20.24 9.47
N THR A 287 -2.88 19.40 9.50
CA THR A 287 -1.99 19.21 8.34
C THR A 287 -2.76 18.72 7.11
N LEU A 288 -3.67 17.77 7.31
CA LEU A 288 -4.50 17.23 6.25
C LEU A 288 -5.42 18.31 5.66
N GLN A 289 -6.06 19.14 6.51
CA GLN A 289 -6.91 20.23 6.03
C GLN A 289 -6.13 21.18 5.12
N ASP A 290 -4.95 21.62 5.53
CA ASP A 290 -4.10 22.54 4.74
C ASP A 290 -3.70 21.92 3.39
N GLU A 291 -3.31 20.64 3.39
CA GLU A 291 -2.92 19.94 2.17
C GLU A 291 -4.10 19.71 1.22
N VAL A 292 -5.30 19.47 1.75
CA VAL A 292 -6.52 19.30 0.94
C VAL A 292 -6.96 20.63 0.34
N ILE A 293 -6.89 21.75 1.09
CA ILE A 293 -7.19 23.09 0.56
C ILE A 293 -6.24 23.42 -0.59
N ALA A 294 -4.94 23.18 -0.40
CA ALA A 294 -3.96 23.44 -1.46
C ALA A 294 -4.17 22.53 -2.69
N LEU A 295 -4.59 21.27 -2.50
CA LEU A 295 -4.97 20.38 -3.61
C LEU A 295 -6.22 20.91 -4.35
N LEU A 296 -7.22 21.39 -3.60
CA LEU A 296 -8.44 21.99 -4.14
C LEU A 296 -8.12 23.20 -5.01
N ASP A 297 -7.29 24.11 -4.51
CA ASP A 297 -6.87 25.31 -5.24
C ASP A 297 -6.08 24.95 -6.50
N GLN A 298 -5.15 24.00 -6.42
CA GLN A 298 -4.41 23.49 -7.58
C GLN A 298 -5.36 22.92 -8.65
N THR A 299 -6.37 22.16 -8.23
CA THR A 299 -7.34 21.54 -9.14
C THR A 299 -8.22 22.61 -9.81
N ARG A 300 -8.68 23.62 -9.05
CA ARG A 300 -9.47 24.74 -9.58
C ARG A 300 -8.67 25.60 -10.56
N HIS A 301 -7.41 25.89 -10.26
CA HIS A 301 -6.52 26.62 -11.18
C HIS A 301 -6.25 25.85 -12.47
N SER A 302 -6.11 24.52 -12.38
CA SER A 302 -5.94 23.67 -13.56
C SER A 302 -7.17 23.71 -14.48
N LEU A 303 -8.38 23.86 -13.92
CA LEU A 303 -9.62 24.01 -14.71
C LEU A 303 -9.72 25.37 -15.39
N THR A 304 -9.16 26.43 -14.81
CA THR A 304 -9.21 27.79 -15.38
C THR A 304 -8.15 28.00 -16.47
N LEU A 305 -6.99 27.33 -16.38
CA LEU A 305 -6.01 27.32 -17.47
C LEU A 305 -6.31 26.29 -18.56
N GLY A 306 -7.15 25.29 -18.28
CA GLY A 306 -7.50 24.20 -19.20
C GLY A 306 -8.27 24.60 -20.46
N ASP A 307 -8.75 25.85 -20.55
CA ASP A 307 -9.37 26.43 -21.76
C ASP A 307 -8.38 27.21 -22.64
N ALA A 308 -7.09 27.30 -22.25
CA ALA A 308 -6.04 28.02 -22.98
C ALA A 308 -4.95 27.10 -23.53
N ALA A 309 -5.28 25.86 -23.92
CA ALA A 309 -4.33 24.92 -24.51
C ALA A 309 -4.47 24.87 -26.04
N ASP A 310 -3.73 25.72 -26.74
CA ASP A 310 -2.91 25.34 -27.90
C ASP A 310 -2.18 26.60 -28.43
N ASP A 311 -1.18 27.08 -27.69
CA ASP A 311 -0.12 27.90 -28.30
C ASP A 311 1.19 27.12 -28.23
N LYS A 312 1.51 26.47 -29.36
CA LYS A 312 2.60 25.50 -29.51
C LYS A 312 3.97 26.14 -29.74
N ASP A 313 4.10 27.46 -29.62
CA ASP A 313 5.29 28.20 -30.06
C ASP A 313 5.94 29.09 -28.98
N SER A 314 5.79 28.77 -27.69
CA SER A 314 6.61 29.45 -26.66
C SER A 314 7.90 28.69 -26.39
N MET A 315 8.98 29.17 -27.01
CA MET A 315 10.36 28.78 -26.73
C MET A 315 10.86 29.51 -25.49
N GLU A 316 10.29 29.22 -24.32
CA GLU A 316 10.80 29.69 -23.02
C GLU A 316 11.49 28.54 -22.28
N THR A 317 12.81 28.49 -22.42
CA THR A 317 13.69 27.82 -21.46
C THR A 317 13.77 28.69 -20.20
N ASP A 318 12.86 28.49 -19.25
CA ASP A 318 13.14 28.43 -17.81
C ASP A 318 11.85 28.38 -16.95
N ASP A 319 11.83 27.41 -16.03
CA ASP A 319 11.14 27.40 -14.73
C ASP A 319 9.60 27.47 -14.57
N ALA A 320 8.78 27.45 -15.62
CA ALA A 320 7.31 27.45 -15.47
C ALA A 320 6.61 26.06 -15.31
N SER A 321 7.36 24.93 -15.22
CA SER A 321 6.80 23.57 -15.35
C SER A 321 7.09 22.58 -14.20
N ARG A 322 7.10 23.04 -12.95
CA ARG A 322 7.12 22.16 -11.75
C ARG A 322 6.08 22.52 -10.70
N ALA A 323 4.83 22.74 -11.08
CA ALA A 323 3.73 22.56 -10.12
C ALA A 323 3.75 21.09 -9.71
N LYS A 324 4.37 20.78 -8.55
CA LYS A 324 4.38 19.43 -7.98
C LYS A 324 2.91 18.98 -7.91
N HIS A 325 2.56 17.95 -8.67
CA HIS A 325 1.24 17.36 -8.57
C HIS A 325 1.07 16.90 -7.11
N LYS A 326 0.18 17.52 -6.32
CA LYS A 326 -0.01 17.16 -4.91
C LYS A 326 -0.65 15.78 -4.74
N ASP A 327 -1.37 15.32 -5.77
CA ASP A 327 -1.84 13.94 -5.85
C ASP A 327 -0.69 12.99 -6.21
N GLN A 328 0.03 12.54 -5.19
CA GLN A 328 1.04 11.49 -5.27
C GLN A 328 0.73 10.44 -4.23
N ARG A 329 0.88 9.16 -4.58
CA ARG A 329 0.69 8.05 -3.64
C ARG A 329 1.46 8.23 -2.33
N ASP A 330 2.70 8.70 -2.42
CA ASP A 330 3.59 8.96 -1.28
C ASP A 330 3.63 10.45 -0.87
N GLY A 331 2.65 11.25 -1.33
CA GLY A 331 2.51 12.67 -0.99
C GLY A 331 1.87 12.86 0.40
N VAL A 332 2.12 14.03 1.00
CA VAL A 332 1.63 14.35 2.37
C VAL A 332 0.11 14.28 2.45
N CYS A 333 -0.61 14.78 1.44
CA CYS A 333 -2.07 14.75 1.39
C CYS A 333 -2.62 13.30 1.44
N VAL A 334 -2.14 12.43 0.56
CA VAL A 334 -2.59 11.04 0.47
C VAL A 334 -2.16 10.24 1.70
N LEU A 335 -0.93 10.40 2.18
CA LEU A 335 -0.47 9.75 3.41
C LEU A 335 -1.20 10.27 4.65
N GLY A 336 -1.59 11.54 4.67
CA GLY A 336 -2.40 12.12 5.75
C GLY A 336 -3.76 11.46 5.86
N LEU A 337 -4.43 11.18 4.73
CA LEU A 337 -5.69 10.43 4.69
C LEU A 337 -5.55 9.00 5.19
N HIS A 338 -4.48 8.31 4.79
CA HIS A 338 -4.22 6.94 5.27
C HIS A 338 -3.88 6.94 6.76
N LEU A 339 -3.06 7.89 7.24
CA LEU A 339 -2.76 8.01 8.66
C LEU A 339 -4.02 8.32 9.48
N ALA A 340 -4.87 9.24 9.01
CA ALA A 340 -6.17 9.50 9.59
C ALA A 340 -7.02 8.23 9.66
N LYS A 341 -7.06 7.41 8.60
CA LYS A 341 -7.77 6.13 8.58
C LYS A 341 -7.25 5.20 9.68
N GLU A 342 -5.94 4.98 9.77
CA GLU A 342 -5.37 4.07 10.77
C GLU A 342 -5.63 4.57 12.20
N LEU A 343 -5.58 5.89 12.43
CA LEU A 343 -5.96 6.48 13.71
C LEU A 343 -7.46 6.23 14.01
N CYS A 344 -8.36 6.44 13.03
CA CYS A 344 -9.78 6.09 13.21
C CYS A 344 -10.01 4.61 13.54
N GLU A 345 -9.19 3.69 13.03
CA GLU A 345 -9.28 2.26 13.38
C GLU A 345 -8.87 1.98 14.82
N VAL A 346 -7.98 2.79 15.41
CA VAL A 346 -7.58 2.69 16.81
C VAL A 346 -8.67 3.21 17.77
N ASP A 347 -9.45 4.20 17.32
CA ASP A 347 -10.59 4.79 18.07
C ASP A 347 -11.89 4.03 17.78
N GLU A 348 -12.04 2.84 18.38
CA GLU A 348 -13.20 1.94 18.19
C GLU A 348 -14.57 2.63 18.35
N ASP A 349 -14.70 3.53 19.34
CA ASP A 349 -15.95 4.25 19.63
C ASP A 349 -16.10 5.53 18.79
N GLY A 350 -14.98 6.12 18.34
CA GLY A 350 -14.94 7.33 17.51
C GLY A 350 -15.08 8.64 18.26
N ASP A 351 -15.08 8.62 19.59
CA ASP A 351 -15.34 9.79 20.44
C ASP A 351 -14.26 10.86 20.29
N CYS A 352 -12.98 10.45 20.23
CA CYS A 352 -11.87 11.37 20.13
C CYS A 352 -11.83 12.04 18.75
N TRP A 353 -12.03 11.24 17.70
CA TRP A 353 -12.14 11.76 16.34
C TRP A 353 -13.30 12.75 16.18
N LEU A 354 -14.46 12.45 16.77
CA LEU A 354 -15.62 13.35 16.74
C LEU A 354 -15.34 14.69 17.43
N GLN A 355 -14.66 14.67 18.57
CA GLN A 355 -14.28 15.91 19.28
C GLN A 355 -13.34 16.79 18.45
N ILE A 356 -12.45 16.18 17.67
CA ILE A 356 -11.46 16.91 16.86
C ILE A 356 -12.08 17.43 15.57
N THR A 357 -12.93 16.66 14.90
CA THR A 357 -13.68 17.12 13.71
C THR A 357 -14.65 18.26 14.01
N ARG A 358 -15.05 18.46 15.27
CA ARG A 358 -15.76 19.67 15.71
C ARG A 358 -14.87 20.92 15.81
N LYS A 359 -13.56 20.75 15.99
CA LYS A 359 -12.58 21.85 16.07
C LYS A 359 -12.03 22.22 14.70
N VAL A 360 -11.82 21.22 13.84
CA VAL A 360 -11.18 21.34 12.53
C VAL A 360 -12.15 20.83 11.45
N PRO A 361 -12.55 21.64 10.46
CA PRO A 361 -13.58 21.26 9.47
C PRO A 361 -13.03 20.33 8.37
N VAL A 362 -12.32 19.27 8.77
CA VAL A 362 -11.65 18.32 7.86
C VAL A 362 -12.63 17.64 6.91
N LEU A 363 -13.77 17.15 7.43
CA LEU A 363 -14.76 16.43 6.62
C LEU A 363 -15.37 17.31 5.50
N PRO A 364 -15.90 18.52 5.78
CA PRO A 364 -16.34 19.43 4.73
C PRO A 364 -15.26 19.72 3.67
N THR A 365 -14.01 19.94 4.09
CA THR A 365 -12.90 20.22 3.16
C THR A 365 -12.59 19.01 2.28
N ILE A 366 -12.56 17.79 2.84
CA ILE A 366 -12.40 16.55 2.08
C ILE A 366 -13.56 16.38 1.09
N PHE A 367 -14.80 16.61 1.50
CA PHE A 367 -15.96 16.48 0.62
C PHE A 367 -15.94 17.47 -0.54
N ALA A 368 -15.57 18.73 -0.30
CA ALA A 368 -15.41 19.72 -1.36
C ALA A 368 -14.32 19.33 -2.37
N ALA A 369 -13.18 18.82 -1.90
CA ALA A 369 -12.10 18.35 -2.77
C ALA A 369 -12.47 17.06 -3.52
N LEU A 370 -13.20 16.15 -2.87
CA LEU A 370 -13.69 14.91 -3.46
C LEU A 370 -14.70 15.20 -4.57
N GLU A 371 -15.65 16.10 -4.34
CA GLU A 371 -16.65 16.53 -5.33
C GLU A 371 -16.00 17.05 -6.61
N ILE A 372 -15.03 17.97 -6.47
CA ILE A 372 -14.32 18.52 -7.64
C ILE A 372 -13.49 17.44 -8.32
N SER A 373 -12.72 16.65 -7.56
CA SER A 373 -11.83 15.61 -8.09
C SER A 373 -12.61 14.54 -8.87
N LEU A 374 -13.79 14.15 -8.38
CA LEU A 374 -14.72 13.28 -9.10
C LEU A 374 -15.17 13.93 -10.40
N ARG A 375 -15.78 15.12 -10.35
CA ARG A 375 -16.33 15.80 -11.54
C ARG A 375 -15.34 15.94 -12.69
N VAL A 376 -14.08 16.23 -12.36
CA VAL A 376 -13.02 16.50 -13.33
C VAL A 376 -12.16 15.28 -13.63
N LYS A 377 -12.43 14.16 -12.94
CA LYS A 377 -11.69 12.89 -13.07
C LYS A 377 -10.18 13.06 -12.89
N GLN A 378 -9.78 13.85 -11.88
CA GLN A 378 -8.38 14.05 -11.46
C GLN A 378 -8.18 13.63 -10.00
N ASN A 379 -6.93 13.66 -9.53
CA ASN A 379 -6.55 13.34 -8.15
C ASN A 379 -7.03 11.95 -7.70
N LEU A 380 -6.67 10.92 -8.46
CA LEU A 380 -7.14 9.57 -8.24
C LEU A 380 -6.65 8.99 -6.91
N HIS A 381 -5.39 9.25 -6.52
CA HIS A 381 -4.87 8.72 -5.26
C HIS A 381 -5.57 9.34 -4.04
N PHE A 382 -5.80 10.65 -4.07
CA PHE A 382 -6.57 11.39 -3.09
C PHE A 382 -8.01 10.89 -2.99
N THR A 383 -8.68 10.71 -4.13
CA THR A 383 -10.08 10.27 -4.19
C THR A 383 -10.25 8.90 -3.53
N GLU A 384 -9.37 7.95 -3.87
CA GLU A 384 -9.40 6.60 -3.31
C GLU A 384 -9.09 6.59 -1.81
N ALA A 385 -8.02 7.30 -1.40
CA ALA A 385 -7.65 7.42 0.01
C ALA A 385 -8.76 8.08 0.86
N SER A 386 -9.44 9.08 0.30
CA SER A 386 -10.58 9.74 0.94
C SER A 386 -11.73 8.76 1.16
N LEU A 387 -12.09 7.99 0.14
CA LEU A 387 -13.15 6.98 0.27
C LEU A 387 -12.81 5.88 1.29
N HIS A 388 -11.54 5.49 1.41
CA HIS A 388 -11.10 4.55 2.43
C HIS A 388 -11.23 5.10 3.86
N LEU A 389 -10.87 6.37 4.08
CA LEU A 389 -11.10 7.06 5.35
C LEU A 389 -12.61 7.13 5.66
N LEU A 390 -13.42 7.55 4.69
CA LEU A 390 -14.87 7.66 4.84
C LEU A 390 -15.54 6.31 5.15
N LEU A 391 -15.10 5.22 4.50
CA LEU A 391 -15.58 3.86 4.80
C LEU A 391 -15.27 3.42 6.23
N THR A 392 -14.12 3.86 6.75
CA THR A 392 -13.68 3.56 8.12
C THR A 392 -14.54 4.33 9.11
N LEU A 393 -14.77 5.62 8.88
CA LEU A 393 -15.66 6.45 9.70
C LEU A 393 -17.10 5.97 9.70
N ALA A 394 -17.60 5.44 8.58
CA ALA A 394 -18.96 4.90 8.48
C ALA A 394 -19.18 3.62 9.31
N ARG A 395 -18.13 3.03 9.91
CA ARG A 395 -18.24 1.87 10.82
C ARG A 395 -18.95 2.22 12.12
N THR A 396 -18.77 3.43 12.63
CA THR A 396 -19.37 3.88 13.90
C THR A 396 -20.59 4.75 13.64
N GLN A 397 -21.55 4.72 14.57
CA GLN A 397 -22.76 5.53 14.46
C GLN A 397 -22.44 7.03 14.40
N GLN A 398 -21.47 7.46 15.21
CA GLN A 398 -21.05 8.85 15.30
C GLN A 398 -20.37 9.33 14.02
N GLY A 399 -19.43 8.55 13.47
CA GLY A 399 -18.74 8.88 12.23
C GLY A 399 -19.70 8.91 11.05
N ALA A 400 -20.59 7.92 10.94
CA ALA A 400 -21.61 7.91 9.90
C ALA A 400 -22.55 9.13 9.98
N ALA A 401 -23.01 9.50 11.19
CA ALA A 401 -23.88 10.66 11.38
C ALA A 401 -23.17 11.98 11.03
N ALA A 402 -21.89 12.12 11.40
CA ALA A 402 -21.08 13.28 11.04
C ALA A 402 -20.91 13.41 9.51
N MET A 403 -20.72 12.29 8.81
CA MET A 403 -20.62 12.27 7.35
C MET A 403 -21.95 12.63 6.66
N ALA A 404 -23.06 12.10 7.16
CA ALA A 404 -24.39 12.45 6.65
C ALA A 404 -24.66 13.96 6.85
N GLY A 405 -24.37 14.49 8.05
CA GLY A 405 -24.53 15.91 8.35
C GLY A 405 -23.57 16.83 7.57
N ALA A 406 -22.41 16.34 7.17
CA ALA A 406 -21.45 17.07 6.34
C ALA A 406 -21.75 16.99 4.82
N GLY A 407 -22.78 16.25 4.42
CA GLY A 407 -23.27 16.24 3.03
C GLY A 407 -22.62 15.21 2.10
N VAL A 408 -22.31 14.00 2.60
CA VAL A 408 -21.71 12.91 1.80
C VAL A 408 -22.47 12.62 0.50
N THR A 409 -23.80 12.66 0.54
CA THR A 409 -24.66 12.39 -0.64
C THR A 409 -24.50 13.48 -1.69
N GLN A 410 -24.46 14.75 -1.29
CA GLN A 410 -24.31 15.89 -2.20
C GLN A 410 -22.94 15.86 -2.89
N SER A 411 -21.88 15.53 -2.16
CA SER A 411 -20.51 15.52 -2.68
C SER A 411 -20.13 14.27 -3.48
N VAL A 412 -20.89 13.17 -3.37
CA VAL A 412 -20.61 11.91 -4.08
C VAL A 412 -21.64 11.61 -5.17
N CYS A 413 -22.93 11.72 -4.90
CA CYS A 413 -24.01 11.20 -5.76
C CYS A 413 -23.92 11.71 -7.21
N LEU A 414 -24.07 13.02 -7.43
CA LEU A 414 -23.98 13.59 -8.78
C LEU A 414 -22.56 13.56 -9.35
N PRO A 415 -21.49 13.93 -8.60
CA PRO A 415 -20.13 13.88 -9.12
C PRO A 415 -19.68 12.51 -9.61
N LEU A 416 -20.15 11.42 -8.98
CA LEU A 416 -19.80 10.06 -9.35
C LEU A 416 -20.24 9.67 -10.77
N LEU A 417 -21.25 10.35 -11.34
CA LEU A 417 -21.67 10.15 -12.74
C LEU A 417 -20.50 10.29 -13.72
N SER A 418 -19.62 11.28 -13.52
CA SER A 418 -18.45 11.53 -14.37
C SER A 418 -17.43 10.38 -14.44
N VAL A 419 -17.46 9.48 -13.45
CA VAL A 419 -16.52 8.35 -13.35
C VAL A 419 -16.82 7.30 -14.41
N TYR A 420 -18.11 7.07 -14.70
CA TYR A 420 -18.59 6.02 -15.61
C TYR A 420 -19.43 6.54 -16.79
N GLN A 421 -19.84 7.81 -16.82
CA GLN A 421 -20.43 8.41 -18.01
C GLN A 421 -19.39 8.49 -19.13
N LEU A 422 -19.76 7.95 -20.28
CA LEU A 422 -18.94 7.89 -21.49
C LEU A 422 -18.69 9.31 -22.03
N SER A 423 -17.50 9.56 -22.58
CA SER A 423 -17.40 10.65 -23.57
C SER A 423 -18.28 10.27 -24.76
N THR A 424 -18.85 11.26 -25.45
CA THR A 424 -19.84 11.16 -26.53
C THR A 424 -19.48 10.27 -27.72
N ASN A 425 -18.31 9.62 -27.71
CA ASN A 425 -17.81 8.70 -28.75
C ASN A 425 -17.91 7.22 -28.33
N GLY A 426 -19.10 6.78 -27.91
CA GLY A 426 -19.68 5.43 -28.14
C GLY A 426 -18.91 4.14 -27.81
N ALA A 427 -17.66 4.18 -27.33
CA ALA A 427 -16.88 3.00 -27.00
C ALA A 427 -16.78 2.89 -25.48
N ILE A 428 -17.33 1.82 -24.94
CA ILE A 428 -17.09 1.38 -23.57
C ILE A 428 -15.56 1.21 -23.42
N GLN A 429 -14.89 2.19 -22.80
CA GLN A 429 -13.58 1.96 -22.20
C GLN A 429 -13.78 1.09 -20.95
N THR A 430 -14.22 -0.15 -21.13
CA THR A 430 -13.70 -1.21 -20.27
C THR A 430 -12.21 -1.16 -20.54
N SER A 431 -11.45 -0.68 -19.56
CA SER A 431 -9.99 -0.63 -19.58
C SER A 431 -9.45 -2.06 -19.69
N ALA A 432 -9.55 -2.66 -20.87
CA ALA A 432 -9.08 -4.00 -21.19
C ALA A 432 -7.57 -4.00 -21.52
N SER A 433 -6.88 -2.86 -21.40
CA SER A 433 -5.52 -2.70 -21.93
C SER A 433 -4.51 -2.06 -20.97
N SER A 434 -4.57 -2.34 -19.67
CA SER A 434 -3.38 -2.10 -18.84
C SER A 434 -3.14 -3.24 -17.85
N ARG A 435 -1.93 -3.81 -17.91
CA ARG A 435 -1.37 -4.75 -16.92
C ARG A 435 -1.11 -4.01 -15.58
N LYS A 436 -2.08 -3.28 -15.05
CA LYS A 436 -1.99 -2.69 -13.70
C LYS A 436 -2.40 -3.77 -12.70
N SER A 437 -1.69 -3.87 -11.58
CA SER A 437 -2.07 -4.79 -10.50
C SER A 437 -3.53 -4.55 -10.10
N LEU A 438 -4.26 -5.61 -9.71
CA LEU A 438 -5.65 -5.47 -9.23
C LEU A 438 -5.78 -4.44 -8.08
N ASP A 439 -4.70 -4.24 -7.31
CA ASP A 439 -4.63 -3.34 -6.16
C ASP A 439 -4.17 -1.91 -6.52
N ALA A 440 -4.03 -1.58 -7.81
CA ALA A 440 -3.68 -0.22 -8.22
C ALA A 440 -4.93 0.68 -8.25
N PRO A 441 -4.79 1.95 -7.85
CA PRO A 441 -5.93 2.84 -7.77
C PRO A 441 -6.54 3.07 -9.14
N SER A 442 -7.87 3.09 -9.20
CA SER A 442 -8.61 3.13 -10.47
C SER A 442 -9.99 3.75 -10.34
N TRP A 443 -10.46 4.44 -11.38
CA TRP A 443 -11.80 5.04 -11.43
C TRP A 443 -12.95 4.02 -11.25
N PRO A 444 -12.89 2.80 -11.84
CA PRO A 444 -13.82 1.74 -11.47
C PRO A 444 -13.71 1.31 -10.00
N GLY A 445 -12.51 1.36 -9.41
CA GLY A 445 -12.30 1.19 -7.97
C GLY A 445 -13.03 2.24 -7.14
N VAL A 446 -12.94 3.51 -7.53
CA VAL A 446 -13.66 4.64 -6.90
C VAL A 446 -15.16 4.38 -6.87
N TYR A 447 -15.77 3.95 -7.99
CA TYR A 447 -17.20 3.59 -8.00
C TYR A 447 -17.54 2.48 -7.01
N ARG A 448 -16.74 1.40 -6.96
CA ARG A 448 -16.95 0.29 -6.01
C ARG A 448 -16.85 0.74 -4.55
N LEU A 449 -15.89 1.61 -4.24
CA LEU A 449 -15.73 2.19 -2.92
C LEU A 449 -16.91 3.10 -2.55
N SER A 450 -17.44 3.90 -3.50
CA SER A 450 -18.64 4.69 -3.29
C SER A 450 -19.88 3.82 -3.04
N MET A 451 -20.06 2.72 -3.77
CA MET A 451 -21.15 1.75 -3.50
C MET A 451 -21.03 1.14 -2.11
N SER A 452 -19.81 0.75 -1.73
CA SER A 452 -19.52 0.21 -0.38
C SER A 452 -19.80 1.24 0.71
N LEU A 453 -19.55 2.52 0.42
CA LEU A 453 -19.78 3.61 1.34
C LEU A 453 -21.27 3.82 1.59
N MET A 454 -22.08 3.87 0.52
CA MET A 454 -23.54 3.97 0.65
C MET A 454 -24.14 2.75 1.34
N GLU A 455 -23.65 1.54 1.04
CA GLU A 455 -24.00 0.31 1.76
C GLU A 455 -23.71 0.43 3.26
N ARG A 456 -22.52 0.89 3.63
CA ARG A 456 -22.11 1.00 5.03
C ARG A 456 -22.93 2.06 5.77
N LEU A 457 -23.13 3.23 5.17
CA LEU A 457 -23.93 4.30 5.77
C LEU A 457 -25.38 3.87 6.01
N LEU A 458 -26.00 3.21 5.03
CA LEU A 458 -27.37 2.67 5.18
C LEU A 458 -27.42 1.59 6.28
N LYS A 459 -26.43 0.71 6.35
CA LYS A 459 -26.37 -0.33 7.38
C LYS A 459 -26.23 0.26 8.79
N THR A 460 -25.41 1.29 8.95
CA THR A 460 -25.12 1.93 10.24
C THR A 460 -26.28 2.84 10.66
N LEU A 461 -26.69 3.78 9.81
CA LEU A 461 -27.70 4.80 10.14
C LEU A 461 -29.15 4.34 9.96
N ARG A 462 -29.38 3.25 9.22
CA ARG A 462 -30.70 2.68 8.93
C ARG A 462 -31.65 3.75 8.35
N TYR A 463 -32.86 3.87 8.91
CA TYR A 463 -33.90 4.81 8.48
C TYR A 463 -33.42 6.27 8.39
N ASN A 464 -32.44 6.67 9.19
CA ASN A 464 -31.92 8.04 9.18
C ASN A 464 -31.13 8.40 7.91
N PHE A 465 -30.78 7.42 7.09
CA PHE A 465 -30.07 7.60 5.81
C PHE A 465 -30.85 7.01 4.63
N LEU A 466 -32.08 6.55 4.87
CA LEU A 466 -32.86 5.82 3.86
C LEU A 466 -33.23 6.72 2.68
N THR A 467 -33.62 7.97 2.94
CA THR A 467 -33.97 8.93 1.89
C THR A 467 -32.79 9.18 0.96
N GLU A 468 -31.62 9.45 1.54
CA GLU A 468 -30.38 9.67 0.81
C GLU A 468 -29.95 8.43 0.01
N ALA A 469 -30.15 7.23 0.57
CA ALA A 469 -29.87 5.98 -0.13
C ALA A 469 -30.82 5.79 -1.33
N LEU A 470 -32.11 6.12 -1.18
CA LEU A 470 -33.09 6.06 -2.27
C LEU A 470 -32.80 7.09 -3.37
N ASP A 471 -32.41 8.32 -3.01
CA ASP A 471 -31.99 9.35 -3.96
C ASP A 471 -30.77 8.89 -4.75
N PHE A 472 -29.77 8.30 -4.08
CA PHE A 472 -28.58 7.74 -4.71
C PHE A 472 -28.95 6.62 -5.70
N VAL A 473 -29.82 5.68 -5.30
CA VAL A 473 -30.28 4.60 -6.18
C VAL A 473 -31.04 5.15 -7.39
N GLY A 474 -31.85 6.19 -7.20
CA GLY A 474 -32.57 6.86 -8.27
C GLY A 474 -31.64 7.48 -9.31
N VAL A 475 -30.58 8.18 -8.87
CA VAL A 475 -29.57 8.77 -9.78
C VAL A 475 -28.75 7.71 -10.51
N HIS A 476 -28.39 6.64 -9.82
CA HIS A 476 -27.47 5.61 -10.33
C HIS A 476 -28.17 4.38 -10.94
N GLN A 477 -29.49 4.42 -11.14
CA GLN A 477 -30.29 3.27 -11.55
C GLN A 477 -29.77 2.57 -12.81
N GLU A 478 -29.41 3.33 -13.85
CA GLU A 478 -28.95 2.76 -15.12
C GLU A 478 -27.64 1.99 -14.93
N ARG A 479 -26.69 2.58 -14.17
CA ARG A 479 -25.41 1.93 -13.90
C ARG A 479 -25.61 0.69 -13.05
N ILE A 480 -26.44 0.75 -12.01
CA ILE A 480 -26.74 -0.40 -11.15
C ILE A 480 -27.31 -1.55 -12.00
N LEU A 481 -28.31 -1.28 -12.85
CA LEU A 481 -28.90 -2.28 -13.73
C LEU A 481 -27.89 -2.84 -14.75
N GLN A 482 -27.01 -1.99 -15.30
CA GLN A 482 -25.90 -2.43 -16.16
C GLN A 482 -24.96 -3.38 -15.41
N CYS A 483 -24.60 -3.09 -14.16
CA CYS A 483 -23.72 -3.94 -13.34
C CYS A 483 -24.32 -5.33 -13.08
N LEU A 484 -25.62 -5.40 -12.78
CA LEU A 484 -26.31 -6.67 -12.58
C LEU A 484 -26.33 -7.52 -13.87
N ASN A 485 -26.48 -6.88 -15.03
CA ASN A 485 -26.47 -7.56 -16.32
C ASN A 485 -25.06 -7.90 -16.83
N ALA A 486 -24.04 -7.17 -16.39
CA ALA A 486 -22.68 -7.32 -16.88
C ALA A 486 -22.08 -8.71 -16.55
N VAL A 487 -22.52 -9.39 -15.48
CA VAL A 487 -22.09 -10.78 -15.19
C VAL A 487 -22.51 -11.75 -16.31
N ARG A 488 -23.57 -11.41 -17.05
CA ARG A 488 -24.09 -12.18 -18.19
C ARG A 488 -23.32 -11.88 -19.48
N THR A 489 -22.93 -10.62 -19.69
CA THR A 489 -22.41 -10.13 -20.98
C THR A 489 -20.90 -9.86 -21.00
N VAL A 490 -20.30 -9.48 -19.87
CA VAL A 490 -18.90 -9.04 -19.74
C VAL A 490 -18.17 -9.86 -18.67
N GLN A 491 -17.26 -10.71 -19.12
CA GLN A 491 -16.63 -11.73 -18.29
C GLN A 491 -15.27 -11.29 -17.73
N SER A 492 -15.28 -10.33 -16.80
CA SER A 492 -14.06 -9.87 -16.10
C SER A 492 -14.16 -9.93 -14.58
N LEU A 493 -13.03 -10.14 -13.89
CA LEU A 493 -12.98 -10.14 -12.42
C LEU A 493 -13.40 -8.78 -11.84
N ALA A 494 -13.05 -7.68 -12.50
CA ALA A 494 -13.50 -6.35 -12.11
C ALA A 494 -15.03 -6.19 -12.17
N CYS A 495 -15.67 -6.81 -13.16
CA CYS A 495 -17.13 -6.85 -13.27
C CYS A 495 -17.77 -7.66 -12.13
N LEU A 496 -17.16 -8.79 -11.73
CA LEU A 496 -17.66 -9.57 -10.59
C LEU A 496 -17.51 -8.80 -9.28
N GLU A 497 -16.38 -8.12 -9.09
CA GLU A 497 -16.18 -7.26 -7.93
C GLU A 497 -17.17 -6.11 -7.90
N GLU A 498 -17.45 -5.47 -9.04
CA GLU A 498 -18.46 -4.42 -9.13
C GLU A 498 -19.86 -4.95 -8.77
N ALA A 499 -20.27 -6.08 -9.35
CA ALA A 499 -21.54 -6.72 -9.04
C ALA A 499 -21.66 -7.12 -7.56
N ASP A 500 -20.59 -7.61 -6.93
CA ASP A 500 -20.59 -7.97 -5.50
C ASP A 500 -20.89 -6.79 -4.58
N HIS A 501 -20.30 -5.62 -4.85
CA HIS A 501 -20.56 -4.40 -4.07
C HIS A 501 -21.94 -3.81 -4.38
N THR A 502 -22.35 -3.81 -5.65
CA THR A 502 -23.70 -3.35 -6.05
C THR A 502 -24.80 -4.19 -5.40
N VAL A 503 -24.70 -5.53 -5.43
CA VAL A 503 -25.68 -6.40 -4.77
C VAL A 503 -25.60 -6.28 -3.25
N GLY A 504 -24.42 -6.01 -2.68
CA GLY A 504 -24.26 -5.71 -1.26
C GLY A 504 -25.12 -4.52 -0.81
N PHE A 505 -25.06 -3.42 -1.57
CA PHE A 505 -25.89 -2.25 -1.33
C PHE A 505 -27.39 -2.55 -1.50
N ILE A 506 -27.78 -3.24 -2.59
CA ILE A 506 -29.18 -3.62 -2.83
C ILE A 506 -29.73 -4.51 -1.71
N LEU A 507 -28.93 -5.43 -1.19
CA LEU A 507 -29.28 -6.27 -0.04
C LEU A 507 -29.58 -5.41 1.19
N GLN A 508 -28.76 -4.39 1.50
CA GLN A 508 -29.05 -3.50 2.62
C GLN A 508 -30.35 -2.72 2.41
N LEU A 509 -30.60 -2.23 1.19
CA LEU A 509 -31.82 -1.52 0.84
C LEU A 509 -33.07 -2.40 0.88
N SER A 510 -32.94 -3.68 0.56
CA SER A 510 -34.04 -4.64 0.61
C SER A 510 -34.61 -4.85 2.02
N ASN A 511 -33.93 -4.41 3.08
CA ASN A 511 -34.52 -4.40 4.43
C ASN A 511 -35.66 -3.36 4.57
N PHE A 512 -35.75 -2.40 3.65
CA PHE A 512 -36.69 -1.28 3.66
C PHE A 512 -37.66 -1.38 2.48
N THR A 513 -38.23 -2.57 2.26
CA THR A 513 -39.04 -2.88 1.07
C THR A 513 -40.26 -1.98 0.90
N LYS A 514 -40.95 -1.64 1.99
CA LYS A 514 -42.19 -0.86 1.95
C LYS A 514 -41.92 0.57 1.51
N GLU A 515 -40.91 1.19 2.10
CA GLU A 515 -40.46 2.54 1.78
C GLU A 515 -39.90 2.60 0.37
N TRP A 516 -39.09 1.61 -0.02
CA TRP A 516 -38.58 1.53 -1.40
C TRP A 516 -39.72 1.36 -2.41
N HIS A 517 -40.68 0.48 -2.15
CA HIS A 517 -41.85 0.30 -3.01
C HIS A 517 -42.65 1.59 -3.16
N PHE A 518 -42.83 2.33 -2.06
CA PHE A 518 -43.56 3.60 -2.06
C PHE A 518 -42.87 4.68 -2.90
N HIS A 519 -41.55 4.84 -2.76
CA HIS A 519 -40.81 5.90 -3.44
C HIS A 519 -40.44 5.57 -4.89
N LEU A 520 -40.02 4.33 -5.17
CA LEU A 520 -39.46 3.91 -6.47
C LEU A 520 -40.01 2.53 -6.91
N PRO A 521 -41.34 2.39 -7.12
CA PRO A 521 -41.98 1.10 -7.37
C PRO A 521 -41.50 0.41 -8.67
N GLN A 522 -41.30 1.19 -9.74
CA GLN A 522 -40.83 0.65 -11.02
C GLN A 522 -39.40 0.11 -10.89
N LEU A 523 -38.50 0.91 -10.29
CA LEU A 523 -37.11 0.53 -10.11
C LEU A 523 -36.97 -0.70 -9.22
N MET A 524 -37.79 -0.82 -8.17
CA MET A 524 -37.80 -2.02 -7.34
C MET A 524 -38.17 -3.26 -8.15
N ARG A 525 -39.18 -3.18 -9.03
CA ARG A 525 -39.56 -4.29 -9.93
C ARG A 525 -38.42 -4.64 -10.89
N ASP A 526 -37.79 -3.65 -11.49
CA ASP A 526 -36.67 -3.86 -12.40
C ASP A 526 -35.49 -4.53 -11.67
N MET A 527 -35.17 -4.09 -10.44
CA MET A 527 -34.13 -4.70 -9.62
C MET A 527 -34.47 -6.15 -9.25
N GLN A 528 -35.72 -6.45 -8.85
CA GLN A 528 -36.17 -7.82 -8.56
C GLN A 528 -35.93 -8.75 -9.75
N VAL A 529 -36.34 -8.33 -10.94
CA VAL A 529 -36.17 -9.10 -12.18
C VAL A 529 -34.67 -9.32 -12.48
N ASN A 530 -33.86 -8.26 -12.42
CA ASN A 530 -32.43 -8.35 -12.71
C ASN A 530 -31.66 -9.21 -11.67
N LEU A 531 -32.06 -9.18 -10.39
CA LEU A 531 -31.51 -10.08 -9.38
C LEU A 531 -31.82 -11.55 -9.67
N CYS A 532 -33.01 -11.86 -10.18
CA CYS A 532 -33.38 -13.23 -10.57
C CYS A 532 -32.52 -13.70 -11.76
N TYR A 533 -32.33 -12.85 -12.77
CA TYR A 533 -31.42 -13.15 -13.89
C TYR A 533 -29.97 -13.31 -13.44
N LEU A 534 -29.52 -12.50 -12.48
CA LEU A 534 -28.18 -12.62 -11.91
C LEU A 534 -28.01 -13.96 -11.17
N CYS A 535 -29.03 -14.42 -10.43
CA CYS A 535 -29.01 -15.74 -9.80
C CYS A 535 -28.86 -16.86 -10.84
N GLN A 536 -29.58 -16.76 -11.97
CA GLN A 536 -29.47 -17.70 -13.08
C GLN A 536 -28.09 -17.68 -13.75
N ALA A 537 -27.53 -16.50 -14.00
CA ALA A 537 -26.21 -16.35 -14.59
C ALA A 537 -25.12 -16.95 -13.67
N CYS A 538 -25.13 -16.62 -12.38
CA CYS A 538 -24.19 -17.18 -11.41
C CYS A 538 -24.33 -18.70 -11.30
N THR A 539 -25.55 -19.22 -11.24
CA THR A 539 -25.80 -20.67 -11.13
C THR A 539 -25.34 -21.42 -12.36
N SER A 540 -25.64 -20.92 -13.57
CA SER A 540 -25.23 -21.56 -14.82
C SER A 540 -23.70 -21.55 -15.01
N LEU A 541 -23.03 -20.46 -14.63
CA LEU A 541 -21.55 -20.40 -14.61
C LEU A 541 -20.96 -21.40 -13.61
N LEU A 542 -21.49 -21.47 -12.38
CA LEU A 542 -21.01 -22.40 -11.37
C LEU A 542 -21.30 -23.87 -11.72
N HIS A 543 -22.38 -24.15 -12.43
CA HIS A 543 -22.76 -25.49 -12.88
C HIS A 543 -21.83 -26.03 -13.99
N SER A 544 -21.27 -25.17 -14.84
CA SER A 544 -20.42 -25.58 -15.97
C SER A 544 -18.95 -25.17 -15.79
N ARG A 545 -18.11 -26.09 -15.32
CA ARG A 545 -16.65 -25.90 -15.24
C ARG A 545 -16.02 -25.50 -16.57
N LYS A 546 -16.54 -26.00 -17.69
CA LYS A 546 -16.07 -25.67 -19.05
C LYS A 546 -16.34 -24.20 -19.42
N MET A 547 -17.49 -23.67 -19.01
CA MET A 547 -17.83 -22.25 -19.21
C MET A 547 -16.94 -21.33 -18.36
N LEU A 548 -16.66 -21.72 -17.11
CA LEU A 548 -15.69 -21.03 -16.24
C LEU A 548 -14.25 -21.07 -16.79
N GLN A 549 -13.84 -22.18 -17.41
CA GLN A 549 -12.54 -22.27 -18.07
C GLN A 549 -12.48 -21.39 -19.32
N HIS A 550 -13.55 -21.36 -20.13
CA HIS A 550 -13.65 -20.43 -21.26
C HIS A 550 -13.61 -18.96 -20.79
N TYR A 551 -14.34 -18.62 -19.71
CA TYR A 551 -14.34 -17.31 -19.04
C TYR A 551 -12.92 -16.83 -18.70
N LEU A 552 -12.06 -17.75 -18.23
CA LEU A 552 -10.65 -17.45 -17.93
C LEU A 552 -9.76 -17.37 -19.18
N GLN A 553 -10.03 -18.17 -20.22
CA GLN A 553 -9.22 -18.23 -21.45
C GLN A 553 -9.41 -17.00 -22.35
N THR A 554 -10.62 -16.42 -22.43
CA THR A 554 -10.87 -15.16 -23.17
C THR A 554 -10.07 -13.96 -22.66
N LYS A 555 -9.50 -14.04 -21.45
CA LYS A 555 -8.60 -13.03 -20.86
C LYS A 555 -7.15 -13.15 -21.36
N ASN A 556 -6.75 -14.31 -21.88
CA ASN A 556 -5.36 -14.60 -22.28
C ASN A 556 -5.04 -14.32 -23.75
N GLY A 557 -5.99 -13.79 -24.53
CA GLY A 557 -5.70 -13.20 -25.84
C GLY A 557 -5.83 -14.13 -27.06
N ASP A 558 -6.51 -15.27 -26.96
CA ASP A 558 -6.90 -16.01 -28.17
C ASP A 558 -8.23 -15.48 -28.70
N SER A 559 -8.15 -14.56 -29.66
CA SER A 559 -9.30 -14.07 -30.42
C SER A 559 -10.02 -15.21 -31.14
N LEU A 560 -11.36 -15.27 -31.05
CA LEU A 560 -12.18 -16.06 -31.98
C LEU A 560 -11.85 -15.68 -33.44
N PRO A 561 -11.75 -16.65 -34.38
CA PRO A 561 -11.64 -16.33 -35.79
C PRO A 561 -12.99 -15.79 -36.29
N SER A 562 -12.95 -14.57 -36.81
CA SER A 562 -14.04 -13.96 -37.57
C SER A 562 -14.44 -14.85 -38.76
N SER A 563 -15.74 -14.89 -39.02
CA SER A 563 -16.41 -15.74 -40.00
C SER A 563 -16.07 -15.40 -41.47
N VAL A 564 -16.12 -16.46 -42.30
CA VAL A 564 -16.32 -16.50 -43.77
C VAL A 564 -15.15 -16.11 -44.68
N THR A 565 -14.37 -17.12 -45.11
CA THR A 565 -14.04 -17.35 -46.53
C THR A 565 -13.60 -18.83 -46.72
N PRO A 566 -14.11 -19.56 -47.74
CA PRO A 566 -13.68 -20.94 -47.98
C PRO A 566 -12.48 -20.94 -48.93
N ARG A 567 -11.28 -21.27 -48.46
CA ARG A 567 -10.20 -21.70 -49.36
C ARG A 567 -9.14 -22.60 -48.69
N VAL A 568 -9.26 -23.88 -49.03
CA VAL A 568 -8.20 -24.85 -49.36
C VAL A 568 -7.18 -25.22 -48.28
N GLN A 569 -7.30 -26.49 -47.87
CA GLN A 569 -6.38 -27.36 -47.13
C GLN A 569 -4.91 -26.92 -47.04
N ARG A 570 -4.44 -26.73 -45.81
CA ARG A 570 -3.06 -27.03 -45.40
C ARG A 570 -3.05 -27.60 -43.98
N ASN A 571 -2.33 -28.70 -43.81
CA ASN A 571 -2.24 -29.52 -42.60
C ASN A 571 -1.99 -28.71 -41.30
N PRO A 572 -2.63 -29.04 -40.17
CA PRO A 572 -2.30 -28.47 -38.88
C PRO A 572 -1.03 -29.13 -38.31
N GLN A 573 0.10 -28.43 -38.34
CA GLN A 573 1.19 -28.69 -37.40
C GLN A 573 0.81 -28.03 -36.07
N ALA A 574 0.25 -28.82 -35.16
CA ALA A 574 0.03 -28.42 -33.78
C ALA A 574 1.39 -28.23 -33.09
N SER A 575 1.74 -26.98 -32.77
CA SER A 575 2.81 -26.71 -31.81
C SER A 575 2.28 -26.99 -30.40
N SER A 576 2.45 -28.22 -29.92
CA SER A 576 2.16 -28.62 -28.54
C SER A 576 3.21 -28.01 -27.59
N LYS A 577 3.00 -26.77 -27.14
CA LYS A 577 3.64 -26.30 -25.90
C LYS A 577 2.81 -26.84 -24.74
N HIS A 578 3.34 -27.85 -24.04
CA HIS A 578 2.77 -28.30 -22.78
C HIS A 578 2.79 -27.15 -21.75
N PRO A 579 1.68 -26.87 -21.03
CA PRO A 579 1.67 -25.89 -19.97
C PRO A 579 2.61 -26.32 -18.83
N SER A 580 3.31 -25.36 -18.22
CA SER A 580 4.16 -25.63 -17.05
C SER A 580 3.29 -25.89 -15.81
N PRO A 581 3.74 -26.74 -14.85
CA PRO A 581 2.98 -27.04 -13.63
C PRO A 581 2.70 -25.80 -12.76
N GLU A 582 3.53 -24.76 -12.86
CA GLU A 582 3.30 -23.46 -12.21
C GLU A 582 2.13 -22.67 -12.85
N SER A 583 1.92 -22.82 -14.16
CA SER A 583 0.80 -22.20 -14.89
C SER A 583 -0.53 -22.86 -14.53
N GLU A 584 -0.56 -24.19 -14.41
CA GLU A 584 -1.75 -24.94 -14.01
C GLU A 584 -2.20 -24.60 -12.57
N ALA A 585 -1.25 -24.44 -11.64
CA ALA A 585 -1.54 -24.03 -10.27
C ALA A 585 -2.11 -22.60 -10.19
N ALA A 586 -1.59 -21.68 -11.01
CA ALA A 586 -2.09 -20.31 -11.08
C ALA A 586 -3.50 -20.23 -11.68
N GLU A 587 -3.78 -21.00 -12.74
CA GLU A 587 -5.10 -21.11 -13.35
C GLU A 587 -6.13 -21.71 -12.38
N GLN A 588 -5.76 -22.76 -11.65
CA GLN A 588 -6.64 -23.37 -10.65
C GLN A 588 -6.97 -22.38 -9.51
N LYS A 589 -5.98 -21.58 -9.07
CA LYS A 589 -6.19 -20.53 -8.06
C LYS A 589 -7.13 -19.44 -8.59
N ALA A 590 -6.94 -18.98 -9.82
CA ALA A 590 -7.81 -17.98 -10.45
C ALA A 590 -9.26 -18.49 -10.59
N LEU A 591 -9.44 -19.77 -10.94
CA LEU A 591 -10.75 -20.40 -11.04
C LEU A 591 -11.46 -20.45 -9.68
N LEU A 592 -10.74 -20.79 -8.60
CA LEU A 592 -11.29 -20.76 -7.24
C LEU A 592 -11.71 -19.33 -6.83
N THR A 593 -10.93 -18.31 -7.16
CA THR A 593 -11.29 -16.91 -6.88
C THR A 593 -12.57 -16.51 -7.60
N VAL A 594 -12.73 -16.86 -8.88
CA VAL A 594 -13.95 -16.57 -9.64
C VAL A 594 -15.16 -17.32 -9.07
N GLN A 595 -15.02 -18.60 -8.74
CA GLN A 595 -16.08 -19.38 -8.11
C GLN A 595 -16.52 -18.79 -6.78
N TYR A 596 -15.56 -18.37 -5.94
CA TYR A 596 -15.85 -17.72 -4.67
C TYR A 596 -16.62 -16.40 -4.87
N SER A 597 -16.19 -15.56 -5.80
CA SER A 597 -16.89 -14.30 -6.12
C SER A 597 -18.32 -14.56 -6.62
N LEU A 598 -18.51 -15.52 -7.52
CA LEU A 598 -19.85 -15.89 -8.03
C LEU A 598 -20.77 -16.40 -6.91
N LEU A 599 -20.25 -17.22 -6.00
CA LEU A 599 -20.99 -17.70 -4.83
C LEU A 599 -21.38 -16.55 -3.89
N LYS A 600 -20.47 -15.59 -3.66
CA LYS A 600 -20.74 -14.42 -2.81
C LYS A 600 -21.86 -13.55 -3.40
N ILE A 601 -21.81 -13.28 -4.72
CA ILE A 601 -22.85 -12.55 -5.44
C ILE A 601 -24.17 -13.31 -5.34
N LEU A 602 -24.18 -14.60 -5.69
CA LEU A 602 -25.37 -15.46 -5.66
C LEU A 602 -26.01 -15.49 -4.26
N SER A 603 -25.20 -15.63 -3.21
CA SER A 603 -25.67 -15.62 -1.82
C SER A 603 -26.32 -14.30 -1.45
N LYS A 604 -25.71 -13.15 -1.80
CA LYS A 604 -26.29 -11.84 -1.51
C LYS A 604 -27.56 -11.58 -2.33
N SER A 605 -27.59 -12.01 -3.60
CA SER A 605 -28.78 -11.88 -4.46
C SER A 605 -29.96 -12.67 -3.90
N LEU A 606 -29.75 -13.93 -3.52
CA LEU A 606 -30.80 -14.75 -2.89
C LEU A 606 -31.25 -14.17 -1.55
N ALA A 607 -30.31 -13.66 -0.74
CA ALA A 607 -30.65 -12.98 0.52
C ALA A 607 -31.52 -11.74 0.27
N ALA A 608 -31.22 -10.93 -0.75
CA ALA A 608 -32.01 -9.77 -1.11
C ALA A 608 -33.41 -10.18 -1.62
N LEU A 609 -33.48 -11.21 -2.47
CA LEU A 609 -34.75 -11.73 -2.99
C LEU A 609 -35.66 -12.25 -1.88
N ARG A 610 -35.10 -12.81 -0.79
CA ARG A 610 -35.88 -13.26 0.37
C ARG A 610 -36.71 -12.14 1.00
N HIS A 611 -36.23 -10.89 0.98
CA HIS A 611 -37.00 -9.75 1.50
C HIS A 611 -38.20 -9.37 0.63
N PHE A 612 -38.20 -9.78 -0.64
CA PHE A 612 -39.30 -9.55 -1.58
C PHE A 612 -40.30 -10.72 -1.65
N THR A 613 -40.15 -11.72 -0.78
CA THR A 613 -41.03 -12.88 -0.70
C THR A 613 -41.61 -13.00 0.70
N PRO A 614 -42.84 -13.50 0.85
CA PRO A 614 -43.41 -13.77 2.16
C PRO A 614 -42.65 -14.90 2.86
N ASP A 615 -42.53 -14.82 4.19
CA ASP A 615 -41.90 -15.88 4.98
C ASP A 615 -42.82 -17.12 5.02
N VAL A 616 -42.25 -18.31 4.84
CA VAL A 616 -43.03 -19.56 4.77
C VAL A 616 -43.86 -19.78 6.04
N CYS A 617 -43.32 -19.43 7.22
CA CYS A 617 -44.07 -19.54 8.47
C CYS A 617 -45.23 -18.54 8.50
N GLN A 618 -45.06 -17.34 7.95
CA GLN A 618 -46.16 -16.37 7.83
C GLN A 618 -47.26 -16.88 6.90
N ILE A 619 -46.92 -17.45 5.75
CA ILE A 619 -47.91 -18.03 4.81
C ILE A 619 -48.72 -19.15 5.49
N LEU A 620 -48.07 -19.99 6.30
CA LEU A 620 -48.72 -21.13 6.96
C LEU A 620 -49.59 -20.71 8.16
N LEU A 621 -49.22 -19.63 8.86
CA LEU A 621 -49.85 -19.22 10.12
C LEU A 621 -50.86 -18.09 9.95
N ASP A 622 -50.65 -17.18 9.00
CA ASP A 622 -51.49 -16.00 8.76
C ASP A 622 -52.40 -16.22 7.53
N GLN A 623 -53.63 -16.65 7.79
CA GLN A 623 -54.65 -16.85 6.75
C GLN A 623 -55.15 -15.53 6.12
N SER A 624 -54.76 -14.38 6.68
CA SER A 624 -55.13 -13.05 6.17
C SER A 624 -54.05 -12.40 5.31
N LEU A 625 -52.91 -13.08 5.09
CA LEU A 625 -51.83 -12.60 4.25
C LEU A 625 -52.27 -12.46 2.79
N ASP A 626 -52.19 -11.24 2.24
CA ASP A 626 -52.47 -11.00 0.83
C ASP A 626 -51.27 -11.39 -0.04
N LEU A 627 -51.33 -12.59 -0.61
CA LEU A 627 -50.30 -13.08 -1.54
C LEU A 627 -50.25 -12.29 -2.85
N ALA A 628 -51.30 -11.54 -3.20
CA ALA A 628 -51.32 -10.74 -4.43
C ALA A 628 -50.42 -9.50 -4.35
N GLU A 629 -50.00 -9.07 -3.16
CA GLU A 629 -49.03 -7.99 -2.97
C GLU A 629 -47.61 -8.39 -3.48
N TYR A 630 -47.34 -9.69 -3.57
CA TYR A 630 -46.02 -10.21 -3.96
C TYR A 630 -45.95 -10.57 -5.44
N ASN A 631 -44.90 -10.08 -6.12
CA ASN A 631 -44.62 -10.45 -7.50
C ASN A 631 -44.08 -11.88 -7.58
N VAL A 632 -44.49 -12.61 -8.63
CA VAL A 632 -43.91 -13.93 -8.94
C VAL A 632 -42.49 -13.72 -9.48
N LEU A 633 -41.48 -14.05 -8.68
CA LEU A 633 -40.06 -13.85 -9.00
C LEU A 633 -39.48 -14.96 -9.89
N PHE A 634 -39.91 -16.21 -9.68
CA PHE A 634 -39.46 -17.38 -10.45
C PHE A 634 -40.66 -18.10 -11.05
N VAL A 635 -40.56 -18.44 -12.33
CA VAL A 635 -41.59 -19.21 -13.03
C VAL A 635 -41.56 -20.66 -12.54
N LEU A 636 -42.74 -21.27 -12.36
CA LEU A 636 -42.86 -22.68 -12.02
C LEU A 636 -42.53 -23.56 -13.25
N SER A 637 -41.24 -23.75 -13.48
CA SER A 637 -40.67 -24.63 -14.49
C SER A 637 -39.42 -25.31 -13.91
N PHE A 638 -39.16 -26.55 -14.31
CA PHE A 638 -38.01 -27.36 -13.86
C PHE A 638 -36.87 -27.38 -14.88
N THR A 639 -36.88 -26.45 -15.84
CA THR A 639 -35.82 -26.31 -16.84
C THR A 639 -34.48 -25.95 -16.20
N THR A 640 -33.40 -26.60 -16.63
CA THR A 640 -32.04 -26.25 -16.20
C THR A 640 -31.68 -24.82 -16.61
N PRO A 641 -30.94 -24.08 -15.76
CA PRO A 641 -30.57 -22.70 -16.05
C PRO A 641 -29.65 -22.64 -17.27
N ALA A 642 -30.07 -21.90 -18.29
CA ALA A 642 -29.26 -21.60 -19.46
C ALA A 642 -28.63 -20.20 -19.34
N PHE A 643 -27.39 -20.07 -19.81
CA PHE A 643 -26.58 -18.86 -19.66
C PHE A 643 -27.00 -17.74 -20.63
N ASP A 644 -27.50 -18.10 -21.81
CA ASP A 644 -27.63 -17.19 -22.97
C ASP A 644 -29.08 -17.02 -23.46
N SER A 645 -30.04 -17.47 -22.66
CA SER A 645 -31.46 -17.45 -23.04
C SER A 645 -32.20 -16.33 -22.33
N ASP A 646 -32.98 -15.53 -23.05
CA ASP A 646 -34.03 -14.64 -22.51
C ASP A 646 -35.17 -15.40 -21.80
N VAL A 647 -34.93 -16.67 -21.44
CA VAL A 647 -35.83 -17.50 -20.65
C VAL A 647 -35.86 -16.97 -19.23
N ALA A 648 -37.07 -16.71 -18.75
CA ALA A 648 -37.31 -16.23 -17.40
C ALA A 648 -36.73 -17.21 -16.35
N PRO A 649 -36.15 -16.70 -15.25
CA PRO A 649 -35.66 -17.51 -14.15
C PRO A 649 -36.77 -18.43 -13.62
N SER A 650 -36.43 -19.69 -13.38
CA SER A 650 -37.40 -20.72 -13.03
C SER A 650 -37.05 -21.43 -11.72
N PHE A 651 -37.99 -22.21 -11.19
CA PHE A 651 -37.74 -23.09 -10.04
C PHE A 651 -36.58 -24.07 -10.30
N GLY A 652 -36.37 -24.50 -11.55
CA GLY A 652 -35.21 -25.28 -11.98
C GLY A 652 -33.87 -24.58 -11.74
N THR A 653 -33.82 -23.25 -11.82
CA THR A 653 -32.64 -22.46 -11.45
C THR A 653 -32.32 -22.63 -9.97
N LEU A 654 -33.32 -22.50 -9.08
CA LEU A 654 -33.12 -22.65 -7.64
C LEU A 654 -32.67 -24.07 -7.27
N LEU A 655 -33.28 -25.09 -7.90
CA LEU A 655 -32.87 -26.48 -7.69
C LEU A 655 -31.42 -26.73 -8.15
N ALA A 656 -31.04 -26.16 -9.30
CA ALA A 656 -29.67 -26.22 -9.77
C ALA A 656 -28.70 -25.50 -8.82
N THR A 657 -29.10 -24.37 -8.24
CA THR A 657 -28.31 -23.66 -7.22
C THR A 657 -28.04 -24.56 -6.00
N VAL A 658 -29.07 -25.24 -5.48
CA VAL A 658 -28.93 -26.18 -4.36
C VAL A 658 -27.98 -27.31 -4.73
N ASN A 659 -28.14 -27.90 -5.91
CA ASN A 659 -27.26 -28.98 -6.38
C ASN A 659 -25.80 -28.53 -6.52
N VAL A 660 -25.55 -27.33 -7.07
CA VAL A 660 -24.20 -26.75 -7.16
C VAL A 660 -23.60 -26.59 -5.76
N ALA A 661 -24.35 -26.02 -4.82
CA ALA A 661 -23.88 -25.83 -3.45
C ALA A 661 -23.56 -27.16 -2.75
N LEU A 662 -24.45 -28.16 -2.86
CA LEU A 662 -24.23 -29.50 -2.29
C LEU A 662 -23.02 -30.21 -2.92
N ASN A 663 -22.84 -30.11 -4.23
CA ASN A 663 -21.69 -30.68 -4.92
C ASN A 663 -20.37 -30.04 -4.45
N MET A 664 -20.33 -28.72 -4.32
CA MET A 664 -19.15 -28.00 -3.82
C MET A 664 -18.86 -28.34 -2.35
N LEU A 665 -19.90 -28.48 -1.51
CA LEU A 665 -19.75 -28.92 -0.12
C LEU A 665 -19.16 -30.35 -0.03
N GLY A 666 -19.69 -31.29 -0.84
CA GLY A 666 -19.20 -32.66 -0.89
C GLY A 666 -17.76 -32.80 -1.41
N GLU A 667 -17.29 -31.88 -2.25
CA GLU A 667 -15.87 -31.81 -2.64
C GLU A 667 -14.95 -31.28 -1.53
N MET A 668 -15.46 -30.44 -0.63
CA MET A 668 -14.73 -29.97 0.55
C MET A 668 -14.58 -31.07 1.60
N ASP A 669 -15.62 -31.89 1.80
CA ASP A 669 -15.58 -33.02 2.74
C ASP A 669 -14.64 -34.13 2.25
N LYS A 670 -14.58 -34.39 0.93
CA LYS A 670 -13.58 -35.31 0.36
C LYS A 670 -12.12 -34.87 0.54
N LYS A 671 -11.87 -33.57 0.81
CA LYS A 671 -10.55 -33.02 1.12
C LYS A 671 -10.26 -32.97 2.63
N LYS A 672 -11.26 -33.20 3.49
CA LYS A 672 -11.15 -33.25 4.94
C LYS A 672 -11.42 -34.68 5.45
N GLU A 673 -10.40 -35.55 5.36
CA GLU A 673 -9.98 -36.55 6.39
C GLU A 673 -9.44 -37.89 5.83
N PRO A 674 -8.57 -38.63 6.58
CA PRO A 674 -7.96 -38.30 7.88
C PRO A 674 -6.43 -38.39 7.93
N PHE A 675 -5.87 -37.71 8.95
CA PHE A 675 -4.54 -37.95 9.51
C PHE A 675 -4.30 -39.45 9.78
N PRO A 676 -3.06 -39.98 9.61
CA PRO A 676 -2.77 -41.37 9.91
C PRO A 676 -2.90 -41.62 11.41
N GLN A 677 -3.85 -42.50 11.78
CA GLN A 677 -3.90 -43.13 13.09
C GLN A 677 -2.55 -43.79 13.37
N ALA A 678 -1.99 -43.46 14.53
CA ALA A 678 -0.82 -44.09 15.09
C ALA A 678 -0.98 -45.62 15.10
N ALA A 679 -0.03 -46.29 14.47
CA ALA A 679 0.08 -47.74 14.52
C ALA A 679 0.42 -48.19 15.95
N GLY A 680 -0.48 -49.00 16.50
CA GLY A 680 -0.13 -50.19 17.28
C GLY A 680 0.24 -49.98 18.74
N LEU A 681 -0.68 -50.34 19.63
CA LEU A 681 -0.36 -51.24 20.75
C LEU A 681 -1.57 -52.15 20.99
N ASN A 682 -1.33 -53.44 20.78
CA ASN A 682 -2.30 -54.51 20.94
C ASN A 682 -2.69 -54.73 22.40
N MET A 683 -3.92 -55.22 22.53
CA MET A 683 -4.60 -55.74 23.71
C MET A 683 -3.75 -56.47 24.75
N GLN A 684 -4.12 -56.28 26.01
CA GLN A 684 -4.30 -57.40 26.93
C GLN A 684 -5.43 -57.13 27.94
N GLU A 685 -6.38 -58.05 27.96
CA GLU A 685 -7.49 -58.15 28.91
C GLU A 685 -6.98 -58.39 30.35
N GLY A 686 -7.78 -57.96 31.33
CA GLY A 686 -7.54 -58.26 32.75
C GLY A 686 -8.61 -57.68 33.67
N THR A 687 -9.71 -58.42 33.80
CA THR A 687 -10.74 -58.39 34.86
C THR A 687 -10.31 -57.76 36.20
N LYS A 688 -10.99 -56.69 36.62
CA LYS A 688 -11.90 -56.62 37.78
C LYS A 688 -12.56 -55.24 37.87
#